data_AF-A0A8G2CBP9-F1
#
_entry.id   AF-A0A8G2CBP9-F1
#
_cell.length_a   1.000
_cell.length_b   1.000
_cell.length_c   1.000
_cell.angle_alpha   90.00
_cell.angle_beta   90.00
_cell.angle_gamma   90.00
#
_symmetry.space_group_name_H-M   'P 1'
#
loop_
_entity.id
_entity.type
_entity.pdbx_description
1 polymer ?
#
loop_
_entity_poly.entity_id
_entity_poly.type
_entity_poly.pdbx_seq_one_letter_code
_entity_poly.pdbx_strand_id
1 'polypeptide(L)'
;MSIRNQIFVALVLILLGCLLVNVSKAAEKVPQIPAHASSAQVDAILAGMSDEQVRALLIEELRKEAVESHATKGDKNIALTFNAMLARVHDRFEYLFGDAAQTAKDIPDVVFKAVSGSGKVPMMRLARGIVVLTLVWIAVRLLYRRKTQRLRKIIENTPVEWGFFKKGLRLCMRAGLDLLGIVFSSVVILGLYLFYYEHSSAAKPIIVSWFIAVLLVDFVGLLARFVLVPKAEGLRYLPLSNETAMTVYHWILWISRIGALGLLISFLILLQGEAERWYLLSLAVTSFVVVCGISLLIVWEARNGTEALRRNATPGSLRFQLAGIWHVMLVTGLFLGWIFWLIILMVRGSGAVIPAIATILAVPVYCIANWLAQQLVDCMSSLALQTEGCHLIEGEGEKKDTPAESTVHEDMQPEQASQISDSTGTESARENVSDPAEPSQHPLQTPHITTAMRFRNMLKISFRIGIFLLLFMGLLYVWGVPVRMGLDTARSFIGILFTIVVAYIVWALINVAIERKISGHAADSEGDSGNAGGDRFATLLHLFRKFLFGFLLVVVSLIILSSLGIDITPLLAGASVFGLAIGFGAQTLVKDIISGIFFLMDDAFRVNDYIQIGNSMGTVEEISIRALKLRHPRGSLFTIPFGTISFVTNMSRGFAIMKLPYLVPFDTDVNKIKKIMKRINKEVREDPALDALLLDDIKSQGVKSIEQYGLRMRVKFMTVPGGQWSIRKVVYEKMRKIFKEEGIEFARPTVGVHVPEGADLTPEQTRDLSAAAQNMADEAATAEAKAKGTT
;
A
#
# COMPACT_ATOMS: atom_id res chain seq x y z
N MET A 1 -9.71 -26.80 5.89
CA MET A 1 -10.10 -27.93 6.76
C MET A 1 -9.03 -28.04 7.85
N SER A 2 -9.27 -27.91 9.15
CA SER A 2 -10.50 -27.82 9.92
C SER A 2 -10.31 -26.79 11.04
N ILE A 3 -11.28 -25.88 11.17
CA ILE A 3 -11.50 -24.93 12.28
C ILE A 3 -11.50 -25.66 13.65
N ARG A 4 -11.65 -26.99 13.66
CA ARG A 4 -11.56 -27.85 14.84
C ARG A 4 -10.16 -27.92 15.49
N ASN A 5 -9.06 -27.70 14.76
CA ASN A 5 -7.70 -27.65 15.36
C ASN A 5 -7.32 -26.26 15.88
N GLN A 6 -7.90 -25.18 15.34
CA GLN A 6 -7.74 -23.84 15.90
C GLN A 6 -8.60 -23.65 17.15
N ILE A 7 -9.78 -24.28 17.21
CA ILE A 7 -10.58 -24.34 18.44
C ILE A 7 -9.89 -25.20 19.50
N PHE A 8 -9.18 -26.29 19.15
CA PHE A 8 -8.46 -27.10 20.14
C PHE A 8 -7.19 -26.41 20.69
N VAL A 9 -6.46 -25.65 19.86
CA VAL A 9 -5.31 -24.85 20.33
C VAL A 9 -5.78 -23.60 21.09
N ALA A 10 -6.91 -23.00 20.73
CA ALA A 10 -7.54 -21.94 21.51
C ALA A 10 -8.12 -22.46 22.83
N LEU A 11 -8.73 -23.66 22.86
CA LEU A 11 -9.22 -24.28 24.10
C LEU A 11 -8.06 -24.67 25.01
N VAL A 12 -6.92 -25.11 24.48
CA VAL A 12 -5.73 -25.47 25.27
C VAL A 12 -4.99 -24.21 25.76
N LEU A 13 -4.96 -23.12 24.99
CA LEU A 13 -4.42 -21.83 25.45
C LEU A 13 -5.34 -21.12 26.44
N ILE A 14 -6.66 -21.30 26.34
CA ILE A 14 -7.64 -20.85 27.33
C ILE A 14 -7.57 -21.73 28.59
N LEU A 15 -7.38 -23.05 28.48
CA LEU A 15 -7.18 -23.93 29.65
C LEU A 15 -5.86 -23.65 30.36
N LEU A 16 -4.78 -23.31 29.63
CA LEU A 16 -3.48 -22.97 30.22
C LEU A 16 -3.48 -21.55 30.82
N GLY A 17 -4.30 -20.64 30.28
CA GLY A 17 -4.57 -19.33 30.89
C GLY A 17 -5.47 -19.42 32.13
N CYS A 18 -6.37 -20.39 32.21
CA CYS A 18 -7.23 -20.63 33.38
C CYS A 18 -6.51 -21.31 34.54
N LEU A 19 -5.39 -22.01 34.31
CA LEU A 19 -4.67 -22.74 35.38
C LEU A 19 -3.70 -21.88 36.21
N LEU A 20 -3.60 -20.57 35.92
CA LEU A 20 -2.88 -19.59 36.73
C LEU A 20 -3.76 -18.52 37.38
N VAL A 21 -5.08 -18.61 37.22
CA VAL A 21 -6.05 -17.71 37.87
C VAL A 21 -7.28 -18.50 38.29
N ASN A 22 -7.20 -19.17 39.44
CA ASN A 22 -8.26 -19.31 40.43
C ASN A 22 -7.91 -20.47 41.38
N VAL A 23 -7.37 -20.13 42.55
CA VAL A 23 -7.76 -20.86 43.75
C VAL A 23 -9.13 -20.30 44.09
N SER A 24 -10.20 -20.85 43.48
CA SER A 24 -11.53 -20.58 43.98
C SER A 24 -11.62 -21.23 45.35
N LYS A 25 -11.54 -20.42 46.41
CA LYS A 25 -12.16 -20.80 47.67
C LYS A 25 -13.59 -21.22 47.32
N ALA A 26 -13.93 -22.47 47.62
CA ALA A 26 -15.32 -22.85 47.79
C ALA A 26 -15.84 -22.08 49.02
N ALA A 27 -16.18 -20.82 48.82
CA ALA A 27 -16.99 -20.06 49.75
C ALA A 27 -18.43 -20.28 49.31
N GLU A 28 -19.24 -20.80 50.22
CA GLU A 28 -20.68 -20.90 50.11
C GLU A 28 -21.26 -19.57 49.57
N LYS A 29 -22.17 -19.64 48.58
CA LYS A 29 -22.77 -18.44 47.96
C LYS A 29 -23.49 -17.61 49.03
N VAL A 30 -22.98 -16.42 49.32
CA VAL A 30 -23.65 -15.43 50.17
C VAL A 30 -24.95 -14.98 49.47
N PRO A 31 -26.12 -15.03 50.11
CA PRO A 31 -27.39 -14.57 49.54
C PRO A 31 -27.33 -13.07 49.24
N GLN A 32 -27.75 -12.65 48.04
CA GLN A 32 -27.79 -11.22 47.67
C GLN A 32 -29.13 -10.60 48.04
N ILE A 33 -29.10 -9.43 48.69
CA ILE A 33 -30.31 -8.67 49.04
C ILE A 33 -30.79 -7.89 47.79
N PRO A 34 -32.06 -8.02 47.37
CA PRO A 34 -32.61 -7.26 46.24
C PRO A 34 -32.60 -5.75 46.52
N ALA A 35 -32.28 -4.93 45.52
CA ALA A 35 -32.07 -3.47 45.64
C ALA A 35 -33.28 -2.66 46.16
N HIS A 36 -34.46 -3.28 46.34
CA HIS A 36 -35.71 -2.63 46.80
C HIS A 36 -36.44 -3.42 47.90
N ALA A 37 -35.73 -4.25 48.68
CA ALA A 37 -36.34 -5.02 49.76
C ALA A 37 -36.84 -4.10 50.91
N SER A 38 -38.01 -4.42 51.47
CA SER A 38 -38.54 -3.71 52.65
C SER A 38 -37.79 -4.13 53.93
N SER A 39 -37.77 -3.28 54.97
CA SER A 39 -37.04 -3.57 56.22
C SER A 39 -37.41 -4.93 56.84
N ALA A 40 -38.69 -5.29 56.81
CA ALA A 40 -39.17 -6.58 57.28
C ALA A 40 -38.68 -7.77 56.43
N GLN A 41 -38.44 -7.60 55.13
CA GLN A 41 -37.85 -8.63 54.27
C GLN A 41 -36.36 -8.80 54.53
N VAL A 42 -35.65 -7.70 54.81
CA VAL A 42 -34.23 -7.74 55.19
C VAL A 42 -34.05 -8.47 56.52
N ASP A 43 -34.89 -8.18 57.52
CA ASP A 43 -34.85 -8.85 58.83
C ASP A 43 -35.15 -10.35 58.73
N ALA A 44 -36.10 -10.76 57.88
CA ALA A 44 -36.42 -12.17 57.65
C ALA A 44 -35.29 -12.92 56.92
N ILE A 45 -34.57 -12.26 56.01
CA ILE A 45 -33.40 -12.84 55.32
C ILE A 45 -32.23 -12.97 56.30
N LEU A 46 -31.97 -11.93 57.11
CA LEU A 46 -30.91 -11.95 58.12
C LEU A 46 -31.15 -13.02 59.19
N ALA A 47 -32.40 -13.26 59.58
CA ALA A 47 -32.76 -14.31 60.55
C ALA A 47 -32.50 -15.74 60.04
N GLY A 48 -32.41 -15.94 58.72
CA GLY A 48 -32.09 -17.24 58.10
C GLY A 48 -30.61 -17.46 57.81
N MET A 49 -29.74 -16.47 58.07
CA MET A 49 -28.31 -16.51 57.76
C MET A 49 -27.48 -16.89 58.99
N SER A 50 -26.36 -17.59 58.77
CA SER A 50 -25.38 -17.84 59.84
C SER A 50 -24.52 -16.59 60.08
N ASP A 51 -23.98 -16.43 61.29
CA ASP A 51 -23.11 -15.30 61.66
C ASP A 51 -21.93 -15.09 60.69
N GLU A 52 -21.40 -16.17 60.12
CA GLU A 52 -20.30 -16.13 59.16
C GLU A 52 -20.74 -15.58 57.79
N GLN A 53 -21.98 -15.87 57.37
CA GLN A 53 -22.59 -15.32 56.16
C GLN A 53 -22.95 -13.84 56.32
N VAL A 54 -23.45 -13.44 57.49
CA VAL A 54 -23.73 -12.02 57.82
C VAL A 54 -22.43 -11.23 57.80
N ARG A 55 -21.37 -11.75 58.41
CA ARG A 55 -20.04 -11.11 58.41
C ARG A 55 -19.47 -10.98 57.00
N ALA A 56 -19.64 -11.99 56.14
CA ALA A 56 -19.18 -11.93 54.76
C ALA A 56 -19.93 -10.88 53.93
N LEU A 57 -21.25 -10.78 54.10
CA LEU A 57 -22.10 -9.80 53.42
C LEU A 57 -21.76 -8.36 53.88
N LEU A 58 -21.53 -8.16 55.19
CA LEU A 58 -21.09 -6.87 55.73
C LEU A 58 -19.73 -6.43 55.15
N ILE A 59 -18.78 -7.37 55.02
CA ILE A 59 -17.47 -7.09 54.41
C ILE A 59 -17.61 -6.72 52.93
N GLU A 60 -18.53 -7.37 52.20
CA GLU A 60 -18.80 -7.07 50.79
C GLU A 60 -19.43 -5.69 50.62
N GLU A 61 -20.39 -5.33 51.47
CA GLU A 61 -21.05 -4.02 51.43
C GLU A 61 -20.09 -2.88 51.82
N LEU A 62 -19.29 -3.07 52.88
CA LEU A 62 -18.23 -2.13 53.25
C LEU A 62 -17.18 -1.93 52.15
N ARG A 63 -16.89 -2.99 51.37
CA ARG A 63 -16.01 -2.88 50.19
C ARG A 63 -16.66 -2.08 49.06
N LYS A 64 -17.95 -2.29 48.83
CA LYS A 64 -18.74 -1.55 47.85
C LYS A 64 -18.75 -0.05 48.18
N GLU A 65 -18.99 0.27 49.45
CA GLU A 65 -18.97 1.64 49.98
C GLU A 65 -17.57 2.27 49.87
N ALA A 66 -16.51 1.50 50.13
CA ALA A 66 -15.14 1.97 49.93
C ALA A 66 -14.81 2.25 48.45
N VAL A 67 -15.35 1.45 47.51
CA VAL A 67 -15.17 1.67 46.07
C VAL A 67 -15.95 2.89 45.59
N GLU A 68 -17.18 3.12 46.07
CA GLU A 68 -17.96 4.33 45.76
C GLU A 68 -17.35 5.60 46.36
N SER A 69 -16.78 5.51 47.57
CA SER A 69 -16.01 6.59 48.22
C SER A 69 -14.77 6.98 47.42
N HIS A 70 -14.10 6.01 46.76
CA HIS A 70 -12.94 6.28 45.90
C HIS A 70 -13.31 6.74 44.48
N ALA A 71 -14.52 6.44 43.98
CA ALA A 71 -14.96 6.84 42.64
C ALA A 71 -15.32 8.33 42.51
N THR A 72 -15.54 9.03 43.63
CA THR A 72 -16.01 10.44 43.65
C THR A 72 -14.93 11.50 43.89
N LYS A 73 -13.65 11.12 44.04
CA LYS A 73 -12.52 12.08 44.10
C LYS A 73 -11.53 11.87 42.96
N GLY A 74 -11.94 12.29 41.78
CA GLY A 74 -11.04 12.56 40.66
C GLY A 74 -10.28 13.88 40.84
N ASP A 75 -9.45 14.00 41.88
CA ASP A 75 -8.57 15.16 42.04
C ASP A 75 -7.18 14.87 41.47
N LYS A 76 -6.88 15.64 40.42
CA LYS A 76 -5.63 15.66 39.66
C LYS A 76 -4.47 16.25 40.47
N ASN A 77 -4.06 15.58 41.54
CA ASN A 77 -2.82 15.90 42.23
C ASN A 77 -1.87 14.70 42.16
N ILE A 78 -0.98 14.72 41.17
CA ILE A 78 0.14 13.78 41.04
C ILE A 78 0.93 13.76 42.37
N ALA A 79 1.06 14.90 43.04
CA ALA A 79 1.68 15.03 44.37
C ALA A 79 0.94 14.26 45.47
N LEU A 80 -0.39 14.23 45.48
CA LEU A 80 -1.18 13.50 46.48
C LEU A 80 -1.09 11.98 46.24
N THR A 81 -1.10 11.57 44.98
CA THR A 81 -0.90 10.17 44.57
C THR A 81 0.51 9.69 44.91
N PHE A 82 1.51 10.55 44.70
CA PHE A 82 2.91 10.30 45.03
C PHE A 82 3.15 10.23 46.54
N ASN A 83 2.57 11.13 47.34
CA ASN A 83 2.66 11.08 48.80
C ASN A 83 1.97 9.82 49.37
N ALA A 84 0.81 9.43 48.83
CA ALA A 84 0.14 8.18 49.21
C ALA A 84 0.90 6.91 48.76
N MET A 85 1.69 7.00 47.68
CA MET A 85 2.59 5.94 47.25
C MET A 85 3.81 5.86 48.19
N LEU A 86 4.43 7.00 48.52
CA LEU A 86 5.54 7.08 49.46
C LEU A 86 5.17 6.58 50.86
N ALA A 87 3.98 6.94 51.37
CA ALA A 87 3.49 6.43 52.66
C ALA A 87 3.36 4.90 52.64
N ARG A 88 2.76 4.32 51.59
CA ARG A 88 2.67 2.86 51.45
C ARG A 88 4.03 2.17 51.31
N VAL A 89 4.97 2.80 50.61
CA VAL A 89 6.35 2.30 50.51
C VAL A 89 7.01 2.34 51.87
N HIS A 90 6.84 3.42 52.63
CA HIS A 90 7.38 3.58 53.98
C HIS A 90 6.83 2.52 54.94
N ASP A 91 5.50 2.35 55.01
CA ASP A 91 4.86 1.36 55.88
C ASP A 91 5.30 -0.07 55.54
N ARG A 92 5.39 -0.41 54.24
CA ARG A 92 5.87 -1.73 53.79
C ARG A 92 7.38 -1.91 54.04
N PHE A 93 8.16 -0.84 53.94
CA PHE A 93 9.59 -0.87 54.25
C PHE A 93 9.81 -1.12 55.74
N GLU A 94 9.06 -0.44 56.61
CA GLU A 94 9.08 -0.69 58.05
C GLU A 94 8.58 -2.10 58.40
N TYR A 95 7.56 -2.61 57.71
CA TYR A 95 7.12 -4.00 57.86
C TYR A 95 8.19 -5.04 57.48
N LEU A 96 9.04 -4.75 56.48
CA LEU A 96 10.08 -5.67 56.00
C LEU A 96 11.41 -5.53 56.75
N PHE A 97 11.77 -4.32 57.18
CA PHE A 97 13.10 -3.98 57.69
C PHE A 97 13.10 -3.30 59.07
N GLY A 98 11.94 -2.96 59.64
CA GLY A 98 11.82 -2.29 60.94
C GLY A 98 12.43 -3.08 62.10
N ASP A 99 12.57 -4.40 61.93
CA ASP A 99 13.21 -5.30 62.89
C ASP A 99 14.40 -6.05 62.25
N ALA A 100 15.19 -5.37 61.41
CA ALA A 100 16.27 -5.97 60.61
C ALA A 100 17.33 -6.71 61.45
N ALA A 101 17.62 -6.24 62.67
CA ALA A 101 18.60 -6.85 63.57
C ALA A 101 18.11 -8.19 64.15
N GLN A 102 16.80 -8.34 64.38
CA GLN A 102 16.18 -9.58 64.84
C GLN A 102 15.90 -10.52 63.66
N THR A 103 15.47 -9.96 62.53
CA THR A 103 15.29 -10.67 61.26
C THR A 103 16.58 -11.37 60.81
N ALA A 104 17.75 -10.73 60.95
CA ALA A 104 19.03 -11.34 60.62
C ALA A 104 19.39 -12.56 61.49
N LYS A 105 18.91 -12.59 62.75
CA LYS A 105 19.08 -13.71 63.68
C LYS A 105 18.10 -14.85 63.41
N ASP A 106 16.91 -14.53 62.88
CA ASP A 106 15.88 -15.52 62.53
C ASP A 106 16.15 -16.20 61.17
N ILE A 107 16.99 -15.62 60.29
CA ILE A 107 17.30 -16.19 58.97
C ILE A 107 17.84 -17.64 59.06
N PRO A 108 18.88 -17.93 59.88
CA PRO A 108 19.36 -19.30 60.06
C PRO A 108 18.26 -20.25 60.53
N ASP A 109 17.40 -19.83 61.45
CA ASP A 109 16.34 -20.67 62.01
C ASP A 109 15.20 -20.92 61.03
N VAL A 110 14.77 -19.91 60.25
CA VAL A 110 13.76 -20.06 59.19
C VAL A 110 14.29 -20.95 58.06
N VAL A 111 15.54 -20.76 57.65
CA VAL A 111 16.20 -21.59 56.63
C VAL A 111 16.38 -23.02 57.17
N PHE A 112 16.84 -23.17 58.41
CA PHE A 112 17.02 -24.47 59.04
C PHE A 112 15.68 -25.19 59.26
N LYS A 113 14.60 -24.49 59.63
CA LYS A 113 13.24 -25.04 59.77
C LYS A 113 12.64 -25.44 58.41
N ALA A 114 12.90 -24.64 57.38
CA ALA A 114 12.51 -24.97 56.00
C ALA A 114 13.25 -26.21 55.46
N VAL A 115 14.51 -26.43 55.87
CA VAL A 115 15.36 -27.55 55.39
C VAL A 115 15.24 -28.82 56.27
N SER A 116 15.11 -28.69 57.58
CA SER A 116 15.11 -29.78 58.57
C SER A 116 13.80 -30.58 58.64
N GLY A 117 12.73 -30.10 58.00
CA GLY A 117 11.49 -30.87 57.83
C GLY A 117 10.56 -30.93 59.03
N SER A 118 10.63 -29.95 59.95
CA SER A 118 9.70 -29.81 61.09
C SER A 118 8.35 -29.15 60.72
N GLY A 119 8.15 -28.78 59.45
CA GLY A 119 6.87 -28.34 58.91
C GLY A 119 5.91 -29.49 58.58
N LYS A 120 4.66 -29.17 58.23
CA LYS A 120 3.57 -30.12 57.86
C LYS A 120 3.89 -31.09 56.71
N VAL A 121 5.09 -31.06 56.13
CA VAL A 121 5.49 -31.83 54.94
C VAL A 121 6.87 -32.49 55.15
N PRO A 122 7.03 -33.81 54.95
CA PRO A 122 8.29 -34.51 55.16
C PRO A 122 9.33 -34.15 54.07
N MET A 123 10.13 -33.10 54.33
CA MET A 123 11.05 -32.48 53.38
C MET A 123 12.09 -33.44 52.79
N MET A 124 12.62 -34.39 53.58
CA MET A 124 13.61 -35.37 53.13
C MET A 124 13.06 -36.31 52.03
N ARG A 125 11.80 -36.73 52.11
CA ARG A 125 11.16 -37.59 51.08
C ARG A 125 10.88 -36.80 49.81
N LEU A 126 10.49 -35.54 49.94
CA LEU A 126 10.28 -34.64 48.81
C LEU A 126 11.59 -34.32 48.08
N ALA A 127 12.65 -34.01 48.82
CA ALA A 127 13.96 -33.75 48.24
C ALA A 127 14.46 -34.97 47.44
N ARG A 128 14.32 -36.19 47.98
CA ARG A 128 14.63 -37.43 47.24
C ARG A 128 13.75 -37.58 45.99
N GLY A 129 12.45 -37.30 46.09
CA GLY A 129 11.54 -37.33 44.95
C GLY A 129 11.91 -36.37 43.83
N ILE A 130 12.24 -35.12 44.18
CA ILE A 130 12.70 -34.09 43.24
C ILE A 130 14.04 -34.49 42.61
N VAL A 131 14.98 -35.05 43.39
CA VAL A 131 16.25 -35.57 42.86
C VAL A 131 16.01 -36.72 41.87
N VAL A 132 15.12 -37.66 42.18
CA VAL A 132 14.78 -38.74 41.25
C VAL A 132 14.12 -38.19 39.98
N LEU A 133 13.15 -37.27 40.11
CA LEU A 133 12.48 -36.65 38.97
C LEU A 133 13.44 -35.83 38.09
N THR A 134 14.38 -35.09 38.70
CA THR A 134 15.44 -34.37 37.95
C THR A 134 16.37 -35.34 37.22
N LEU A 135 16.80 -36.44 37.86
CA LEU A 135 17.64 -37.45 37.23
C LEU A 135 16.94 -38.14 36.06
N VAL A 136 15.66 -38.53 36.23
CA VAL A 136 14.84 -39.10 35.17
C VAL A 136 14.68 -38.10 34.02
N TRP A 137 14.40 -36.83 34.32
CA TRP A 137 14.30 -35.78 33.32
C TRP A 137 15.59 -35.60 32.51
N ILE A 138 16.75 -35.56 33.18
CA ILE A 138 18.07 -35.49 32.54
C ILE A 138 18.30 -36.73 31.66
N ALA A 139 18.01 -37.94 32.17
CA ALA A 139 18.20 -39.19 31.45
C ALA A 139 17.34 -39.27 30.18
N VAL A 140 16.04 -38.98 30.28
CA VAL A 140 15.11 -38.94 29.14
C VAL A 140 15.61 -37.95 28.07
N ARG A 141 16.13 -36.80 28.51
CA ARG A 141 16.61 -35.77 27.61
C ARG A 141 17.93 -36.13 26.92
N LEU A 142 18.84 -36.80 27.63
CA LEU A 142 20.07 -37.33 27.05
C LEU A 142 19.78 -38.42 26.01
N LEU A 143 18.85 -39.33 26.32
CA LEU A 143 18.39 -40.37 25.40
C LEU A 143 17.74 -39.78 24.14
N TYR A 144 16.82 -38.81 24.32
CA TYR A 144 16.20 -38.10 23.21
C TYR A 144 17.23 -37.40 22.32
N ARG A 145 18.21 -36.71 22.93
CA ARG A 145 19.30 -36.05 22.19
C ARG A 145 20.15 -37.06 21.42
N ARG A 146 20.53 -38.20 22.03
CA ARG A 146 21.27 -39.27 21.35
C ARG A 146 20.51 -39.81 20.13
N LYS A 147 19.21 -40.11 20.27
CA LYS A 147 18.37 -40.62 19.17
C LYS A 147 18.20 -39.59 18.04
N THR A 148 18.06 -38.31 18.36
CA THR A 148 17.81 -37.23 17.38
C THR A 148 19.08 -36.60 16.80
N GLN A 149 20.27 -37.05 17.20
CA GLN A 149 21.56 -36.49 16.74
C GLN A 149 21.74 -36.54 15.21
N ARG A 150 21.32 -37.62 14.56
CA ARG A 150 21.43 -37.76 13.09
C ARG A 150 20.59 -36.70 12.37
N LEU A 151 19.32 -36.57 12.75
CA LEU A 151 18.39 -35.56 12.22
C LEU A 151 18.90 -34.15 12.48
N ARG A 152 19.44 -33.88 13.68
CA ARG A 152 19.99 -32.57 14.03
C ARG A 152 21.18 -32.18 13.17
N LYS A 153 22.12 -33.09 12.91
CA LYS A 153 23.28 -32.83 12.04
C LYS A 153 22.86 -32.51 10.60
N ILE A 154 21.85 -33.21 10.07
CA ILE A 154 21.31 -32.94 8.72
C ILE A 154 20.74 -31.52 8.63
N ILE A 155 20.04 -31.07 9.68
CA ILE A 155 19.45 -29.73 9.73
C ILE A 155 20.55 -28.66 9.90
N GLU A 156 21.55 -28.90 10.75
CA GLU A 156 22.63 -27.95 11.07
C GLU A 156 23.64 -27.76 9.92
N ASN A 157 23.87 -28.78 9.07
CA ASN A 157 24.73 -28.70 7.89
C ASN A 157 23.99 -28.09 6.67
N THR A 158 23.58 -26.82 6.77
CA THR A 158 22.92 -26.09 5.65
C THR A 158 23.86 -25.01 5.09
N PRO A 159 24.03 -24.88 3.76
CA PRO A 159 24.89 -23.86 3.14
C PRO A 159 24.35 -22.44 3.34
N VAL A 160 25.25 -21.46 3.41
CA VAL A 160 24.97 -20.04 3.76
C VAL A 160 24.10 -19.33 2.71
N GLU A 161 24.08 -19.79 1.47
CA GLU A 161 23.48 -19.11 0.31
C GLU A 161 21.95 -19.20 0.21
N TRP A 162 21.27 -19.89 1.12
CA TRP A 162 19.81 -20.06 1.04
C TRP A 162 19.06 -18.75 1.33
N GLY A 163 18.02 -18.46 0.53
CA GLY A 163 17.11 -17.33 0.72
C GLY A 163 16.27 -17.40 2.00
N PHE A 164 15.68 -16.26 2.38
CA PHE A 164 14.99 -16.03 3.67
C PHE A 164 14.03 -17.15 4.08
N PHE A 165 13.12 -17.55 3.18
CA PHE A 165 12.09 -18.57 3.48
C PHE A 165 12.65 -19.97 3.71
N LYS A 166 13.66 -20.39 2.94
CA LYS A 166 14.27 -21.73 3.06
C LYS A 166 15.05 -21.87 4.38
N LYS A 167 15.78 -20.83 4.78
CA LYS A 167 16.42 -20.76 6.11
C LYS A 167 15.39 -20.80 7.24
N GLY A 168 14.26 -20.11 7.07
CA GLY A 168 13.23 -20.00 8.10
C GLY A 168 12.54 -21.33 8.36
N LEU A 169 12.21 -22.05 7.28
CA LEU A 169 11.63 -23.38 7.35
C LEU A 169 12.54 -24.38 8.08
N ARG A 170 13.84 -24.38 7.76
CA ARG A 170 14.86 -25.22 8.45
C ARG A 170 15.01 -24.87 9.93
N LEU A 171 14.99 -23.59 10.27
CA LEU A 171 15.04 -23.13 11.65
C LEU A 171 13.79 -23.57 12.44
N CYS A 172 12.60 -23.49 11.83
CA CYS A 172 11.37 -24.01 12.40
C CYS A 172 11.40 -25.53 12.59
N MET A 173 11.93 -26.29 11.63
CA MET A 173 12.12 -27.74 11.79
C MET A 173 13.06 -28.07 12.96
N ARG A 174 14.14 -27.30 13.13
CA ARG A 174 15.07 -27.44 14.27
C ARG A 174 14.37 -27.15 15.60
N ALA A 175 13.62 -26.05 15.69
CA ALA A 175 12.87 -25.69 16.89
C ALA A 175 11.78 -26.72 17.21
N GLY A 176 11.09 -27.24 16.19
CA GLY A 176 10.10 -28.30 16.34
C GLY A 176 10.70 -29.58 16.93
N LEU A 177 11.89 -29.98 16.47
CA LEU A 177 12.62 -31.13 17.03
C LEU A 177 13.03 -30.89 18.50
N ASP A 178 13.42 -29.67 18.87
CA ASP A 178 13.73 -29.32 20.25
C ASP A 178 12.47 -29.25 21.14
N LEU A 179 11.36 -28.73 20.62
CA LEU A 179 10.06 -28.68 21.31
C LEU A 179 9.51 -30.08 21.57
N LEU A 180 9.57 -30.98 20.59
CA LEU A 180 9.12 -32.36 20.73
C LEU A 180 9.89 -33.09 21.83
N GLY A 181 11.19 -32.78 21.99
CA GLY A 181 12.00 -33.30 23.10
C GLY A 181 11.57 -32.79 24.46
N ILE A 182 11.18 -31.51 24.56
CA ILE A 182 10.64 -30.91 25.78
C ILE A 182 9.31 -31.60 26.11
N VAL A 183 8.36 -31.61 25.17
CA VAL A 183 7.03 -32.23 25.35
C VAL A 183 7.16 -33.70 25.76
N PHE A 184 8.02 -34.48 25.10
CA PHE A 184 8.28 -35.87 25.46
C PHE A 184 8.78 -36.01 26.90
N SER A 185 9.79 -35.22 27.29
CA SER A 185 10.31 -35.24 28.66
C SER A 185 9.26 -34.80 29.69
N SER A 186 8.41 -33.84 29.34
CA SER A 186 7.31 -33.34 30.18
C SER A 186 6.22 -34.38 30.39
N VAL A 187 5.83 -35.11 29.35
CA VAL A 187 4.84 -36.20 29.44
C VAL A 187 5.37 -37.33 30.33
N VAL A 188 6.65 -37.69 30.19
CA VAL A 188 7.26 -38.73 31.03
C VAL A 188 7.29 -38.32 32.50
N ILE A 189 7.69 -37.08 32.82
CA ILE A 189 7.65 -36.57 34.20
C ILE A 189 6.22 -36.52 34.73
N LEU A 190 5.28 -35.99 33.95
CA LEU A 190 3.88 -35.88 34.36
C LEU A 190 3.27 -37.26 34.63
N GLY A 191 3.54 -38.25 33.78
CA GLY A 191 3.12 -39.63 34.00
C GLY A 191 3.71 -40.25 35.26
N LEU A 192 5.00 -40.01 35.52
CA LEU A 192 5.67 -40.49 36.74
C LEU A 192 5.14 -39.80 37.99
N TYR A 193 4.81 -38.51 37.90
CA TYR A 193 4.16 -37.74 38.95
C TYR A 193 2.76 -38.29 39.27
N LEU A 194 1.93 -38.53 38.25
CA LEU A 194 0.58 -39.08 38.43
C LEU A 194 0.63 -40.49 39.05
N PHE A 195 1.59 -41.33 38.63
CA PHE A 195 1.71 -42.71 39.11
C PHE A 195 2.26 -42.82 40.55
N TYR A 196 3.24 -41.99 40.93
CA TYR A 196 3.95 -42.14 42.21
C TYR A 196 3.38 -41.28 43.35
N TYR A 197 2.70 -40.17 43.06
CA TYR A 197 2.32 -39.16 44.07
C TYR A 197 0.81 -39.01 44.33
N GLU A 198 -0.02 -39.94 43.86
CA GLU A 198 -1.48 -39.88 43.99
C GLU A 198 -1.96 -39.78 45.47
N HIS A 199 -1.20 -40.38 46.40
CA HIS A 199 -1.55 -40.54 47.82
C HIS A 199 -1.18 -39.37 48.77
N SER A 200 -0.41 -38.35 48.34
CA SER A 200 0.05 -37.27 49.23
C SER A 200 -0.49 -35.90 48.82
N SER A 201 -1.46 -35.35 49.56
CA SER A 201 -2.08 -34.04 49.24
C SER A 201 -1.13 -32.86 49.42
N ALA A 202 -0.21 -32.94 50.40
CA ALA A 202 0.71 -31.84 50.73
C ALA A 202 1.92 -31.73 49.79
N ALA A 203 2.28 -32.81 49.07
CA ALA A 203 3.44 -32.86 48.17
C ALA A 203 3.17 -32.27 46.77
N LYS A 204 1.90 -32.28 46.34
CA LYS A 204 1.46 -31.90 44.99
C LYS A 204 1.91 -30.50 44.55
N PRO A 205 1.67 -29.40 45.31
CA PRO A 205 2.01 -28.06 44.84
C PRO A 205 3.52 -27.83 44.73
N ILE A 206 4.33 -28.51 45.54
CA ILE A 206 5.80 -28.42 45.53
C ILE A 206 6.36 -29.03 44.24
N ILE A 207 5.91 -30.23 43.88
CA ILE A 207 6.40 -30.95 42.70
C ILE A 207 5.92 -30.27 41.41
N VAL A 208 4.68 -29.79 41.38
CA VAL A 208 4.15 -29.01 40.26
C VAL A 208 4.98 -27.75 40.03
N SER A 209 5.38 -27.07 41.10
CA SER A 209 6.18 -25.83 40.99
C SER A 209 7.61 -26.10 40.55
N TRP A 210 8.20 -27.20 41.01
CA TRP A 210 9.46 -27.70 40.47
C TRP A 210 9.36 -27.99 38.97
N PHE A 211 8.29 -28.66 38.54
CA PHE A 211 8.06 -28.98 37.14
C PHE A 211 7.89 -27.71 36.28
N ILE A 212 7.13 -26.73 36.76
CA ILE A 212 6.98 -25.42 36.11
C ILE A 212 8.34 -24.72 36.00
N ALA A 213 9.16 -24.72 37.05
CA ALA A 213 10.49 -24.12 37.03
C ALA A 213 11.41 -24.78 35.98
N VAL A 214 11.39 -26.11 35.86
CA VAL A 214 12.15 -26.85 34.83
C VAL A 214 11.64 -26.54 33.42
N LEU A 215 10.32 -26.51 33.24
CA LEU A 215 9.68 -26.13 31.97
C LEU A 215 10.03 -24.70 31.54
N LEU A 216 10.10 -23.76 32.49
CA LEU A 216 10.47 -22.38 32.24
C LEU A 216 11.90 -22.28 31.70
N VAL A 217 12.87 -22.95 32.34
CA VAL A 217 14.28 -22.99 31.89
C VAL A 217 14.39 -23.61 30.49
N ASP A 218 13.60 -24.63 30.23
CA ASP A 218 13.56 -25.31 28.94
C ASP A 218 13.02 -24.46 27.82
N PHE A 219 11.95 -23.74 28.12
CA PHE A 219 11.33 -22.80 27.20
C PHE A 219 12.29 -21.65 26.86
N VAL A 220 12.94 -21.05 27.87
CA VAL A 220 13.98 -20.03 27.65
C VAL A 220 15.13 -20.59 26.82
N GLY A 221 15.56 -21.82 27.11
CA GLY A 221 16.61 -22.49 26.34
C GLY A 221 16.21 -22.85 24.90
N LEU A 222 14.94 -23.12 24.62
CA LEU A 222 14.39 -23.31 23.27
C LEU A 222 14.42 -22.00 22.50
N LEU A 223 13.91 -20.92 23.10
CA LEU A 223 13.91 -19.58 22.51
C LEU A 223 15.34 -19.09 22.22
N ALA A 224 16.26 -19.26 23.17
CA ALA A 224 17.66 -18.88 22.99
C ALA A 224 18.32 -19.67 21.85
N ARG A 225 18.01 -20.97 21.70
CA ARG A 225 18.51 -21.80 20.58
C ARG A 225 17.91 -21.40 19.24
N PHE A 226 16.64 -20.99 19.22
CA PHE A 226 15.95 -20.52 18.02
C PHE A 226 16.49 -19.18 17.55
N VAL A 227 16.72 -18.23 18.46
CA VAL A 227 17.16 -16.87 18.12
C VAL A 227 18.68 -16.81 17.85
N LEU A 228 19.50 -17.38 18.74
CA LEU A 228 20.97 -17.21 18.67
C LEU A 228 21.65 -18.24 17.77
N VAL A 229 21.03 -19.40 17.55
CA VAL A 229 21.56 -20.48 16.68
C VAL A 229 23.04 -20.73 16.96
N PRO A 230 23.42 -21.08 18.21
CA PRO A 230 24.81 -20.93 18.67
C PRO A 230 25.81 -21.86 17.97
N LYS A 231 25.34 -23.00 17.41
CA LYS A 231 26.20 -24.03 16.79
C LYS A 231 26.28 -23.99 15.26
N ALA A 232 25.44 -23.21 14.59
CA ALA A 232 25.31 -23.27 13.13
C ALA A 232 25.25 -21.86 12.54
N GLU A 233 26.34 -21.41 11.92
CA GLU A 233 26.45 -20.07 11.34
C GLU A 233 25.55 -19.89 10.11
N GLY A 234 25.44 -20.92 9.26
CA GLY A 234 24.61 -20.87 8.04
C GLY A 234 23.10 -20.72 8.27
N LEU A 235 22.63 -20.98 9.50
CA LEU A 235 21.23 -20.80 9.92
C LEU A 235 21.04 -19.57 10.83
N ARG A 236 22.10 -18.82 11.12
CA ARG A 236 22.05 -17.68 12.02
C ARG A 236 21.53 -16.45 11.28
N TYR A 237 20.50 -15.86 11.87
CA TYR A 237 19.86 -14.65 11.36
C TYR A 237 20.37 -13.37 12.02
N LEU A 238 20.82 -13.46 13.27
CA LEU A 238 21.48 -12.36 13.96
C LEU A 238 22.94 -12.24 13.50
N PRO A 239 23.45 -11.02 13.24
CA PRO A 239 24.84 -10.78 12.87
C PRO A 239 25.76 -10.88 14.10
N LEU A 240 25.87 -12.08 14.67
CA LEU A 240 26.73 -12.39 15.81
C LEU A 240 27.80 -13.37 15.39
N SER A 241 29.01 -13.22 15.94
CA SER A 241 30.08 -14.20 15.80
C SER A 241 29.69 -15.52 16.50
N ASN A 242 30.32 -16.64 16.09
CA ASN A 242 30.08 -17.94 16.72
C ASN A 242 30.44 -17.93 18.21
N GLU A 243 31.51 -17.23 18.59
CA GLU A 243 31.97 -17.11 19.98
C GLU A 243 31.00 -16.30 20.83
N THR A 244 30.55 -15.13 20.34
CA THR A 244 29.58 -14.29 21.05
C THR A 244 28.23 -15.02 21.18
N ALA A 245 27.75 -15.66 20.12
CA ALA A 245 26.48 -16.39 20.16
C ALA A 245 26.50 -17.54 21.18
N MET A 246 27.62 -18.27 21.28
CA MET A 246 27.77 -19.35 22.26
C MET A 246 27.91 -18.82 23.69
N THR A 247 28.65 -17.73 23.88
CA THR A 247 28.83 -17.08 25.19
C THR A 247 27.50 -16.56 25.72
N VAL A 248 26.76 -15.78 24.93
CA VAL A 248 25.44 -15.25 25.29
C VAL A 248 24.45 -16.38 25.59
N TYR A 249 24.47 -17.47 24.81
CA TYR A 249 23.61 -18.64 25.06
C TYR A 249 23.85 -19.27 26.44
N HIS A 250 25.11 -19.46 26.85
CA HIS A 250 25.42 -20.04 28.16
C HIS A 250 25.00 -19.12 29.31
N TRP A 251 25.25 -17.82 29.19
CA TRP A 251 24.82 -16.85 30.20
C TRP A 251 23.30 -16.81 30.34
N ILE A 252 22.54 -16.78 29.23
CA ILE A 252 21.06 -16.82 29.27
C ILE A 252 20.57 -18.06 30.01
N LEU A 253 21.16 -19.24 29.74
CA LEU A 253 20.80 -20.47 30.44
C LEU A 253 21.16 -20.44 31.92
N TRP A 254 22.32 -19.90 32.27
CA TRP A 254 22.77 -19.81 33.65
C TRP A 254 21.87 -18.88 34.47
N ILE A 255 21.59 -17.68 33.94
CA ILE A 255 20.68 -16.69 34.53
C ILE A 255 19.26 -17.27 34.66
N SER A 256 18.76 -17.96 33.62
CA SER A 256 17.43 -18.59 33.66
C SER A 256 17.33 -19.69 34.73
N ARG A 257 18.37 -20.51 34.90
CA ARG A 257 18.41 -21.55 35.95
C ARG A 257 18.41 -20.94 37.34
N ILE A 258 19.21 -19.90 37.57
CA ILE A 258 19.28 -19.20 38.85
C ILE A 258 17.95 -18.52 39.16
N GLY A 259 17.35 -17.83 38.19
CA GLY A 259 16.05 -17.20 38.34
C GLY A 259 14.93 -18.23 38.64
N ALA A 260 14.91 -19.36 37.93
CA ALA A 260 13.94 -20.43 38.17
C ALA A 260 14.11 -21.08 39.55
N LEU A 261 15.36 -21.26 40.01
CA LEU A 261 15.65 -21.76 41.36
C LEU A 261 15.20 -20.76 42.43
N GLY A 262 15.47 -19.47 42.25
CA GLY A 262 15.03 -18.42 43.18
C GLY A 262 13.50 -18.33 43.25
N LEU A 263 12.80 -18.36 42.11
CA LEU A 263 11.34 -18.40 42.06
C LEU A 263 10.75 -19.64 42.72
N LEU A 264 11.41 -20.79 42.56
CA LEU A 264 11.04 -22.04 43.24
C LEU A 264 11.17 -21.90 44.75
N ILE A 265 12.28 -21.34 45.24
CA ILE A 265 12.48 -21.08 46.68
C ILE A 265 11.43 -20.11 47.21
N SER A 266 11.15 -19.02 46.48
CA SER A 266 10.07 -18.09 46.84
C SER A 266 8.72 -18.79 46.95
N PHE A 267 8.39 -19.66 46.00
CA PHE A 267 7.14 -20.42 46.03
C PHE A 267 7.09 -21.42 47.20
N LEU A 268 8.21 -22.06 47.53
CA LEU A 268 8.29 -22.95 48.70
C LEU A 268 8.02 -22.21 50.01
N ILE A 269 8.59 -21.01 50.17
CA ILE A 269 8.34 -20.14 51.33
C ILE A 269 6.85 -19.79 51.44
N LEU A 270 6.23 -19.46 50.30
CA LEU A 270 4.78 -19.15 50.23
C LEU A 270 3.92 -20.35 50.67
N LEU A 271 4.28 -21.57 50.27
CA LEU A 271 3.55 -22.78 50.62
C LEU A 271 3.66 -23.17 52.10
N GLN A 272 4.71 -22.77 52.81
CA GLN A 272 4.86 -23.08 54.24
C GLN A 272 3.94 -22.23 55.13
N GLY A 273 3.21 -21.25 54.56
CA GLY A 273 2.32 -20.36 55.30
C GLY A 273 3.07 -19.37 56.20
N GLU A 274 4.36 -19.18 55.95
CA GLU A 274 5.20 -18.17 56.59
C GLU A 274 4.75 -16.76 56.17
N ALA A 275 5.09 -15.76 56.98
CA ALA A 275 4.65 -14.38 56.76
C ALA A 275 5.01 -13.84 55.35
N GLU A 276 4.09 -13.07 54.73
CA GLU A 276 4.21 -12.48 53.38
C GLU A 276 5.57 -11.77 53.16
N ARG A 277 6.15 -11.23 54.26
CA ARG A 277 7.49 -10.64 54.31
C ARG A 277 8.59 -11.50 53.68
N TRP A 278 8.62 -12.80 53.98
CA TRP A 278 9.71 -13.69 53.53
C TRP A 278 9.62 -14.01 52.04
N TYR A 279 8.39 -14.13 51.54
CA TYR A 279 8.14 -14.30 50.12
C TYR A 279 8.61 -13.07 49.32
N LEU A 280 8.24 -11.86 49.75
CA LEU A 280 8.65 -10.62 49.08
C LEU A 280 10.18 -10.41 49.13
N LEU A 281 10.82 -10.70 50.26
CA LEU A 281 12.28 -10.63 50.41
C LEU A 281 12.99 -11.60 49.45
N SER A 282 12.52 -12.85 49.38
CA SER A 282 13.11 -13.86 48.48
C SER A 282 13.00 -13.49 47.00
N LEU A 283 11.90 -12.83 46.59
CA LEU A 283 11.73 -12.31 45.23
C LEU A 283 12.68 -11.14 44.93
N ALA A 284 12.88 -10.24 45.89
CA ALA A 284 13.81 -9.12 45.76
C ALA A 284 15.28 -9.61 45.65
N VAL A 285 15.67 -10.60 46.44
CA VAL A 285 17.00 -11.24 46.35
C VAL A 285 17.16 -11.97 45.02
N THR A 286 16.16 -12.75 44.60
CA THR A 286 16.20 -13.46 43.32
C THR A 286 16.35 -12.50 42.13
N SER A 287 15.59 -11.41 42.12
CA SER A 287 15.68 -10.43 41.03
C SER A 287 17.01 -9.67 41.05
N PHE A 288 17.56 -9.36 42.23
CA PHE A 288 18.89 -8.76 42.36
C PHE A 288 19.97 -9.66 41.74
N VAL A 289 19.97 -10.96 42.06
CA VAL A 289 20.94 -11.92 41.50
C VAL A 289 20.80 -12.02 39.97
N VAL A 290 19.57 -12.03 39.46
CA VAL A 290 19.31 -12.04 38.01
C VAL A 290 19.84 -10.76 37.34
N VAL A 291 19.60 -9.59 37.93
CA VAL A 291 20.07 -8.27 37.44
C VAL A 291 21.60 -8.18 37.48
N CYS A 292 22.24 -8.68 38.53
CA CYS A 292 23.70 -8.81 38.60
C CYS A 292 24.23 -9.74 37.51
N GLY A 293 23.59 -10.89 37.28
CA GLY A 293 23.97 -11.82 36.21
C GLY A 293 23.88 -11.20 34.82
N ILE A 294 22.81 -10.43 34.54
CA ILE A 294 22.65 -9.68 33.27
C ILE A 294 23.71 -8.59 33.16
N SER A 295 24.03 -7.89 34.25
CA SER A 295 25.05 -6.84 34.27
C SER A 295 26.44 -7.41 33.98
N LEU A 296 26.78 -8.56 34.57
CA LEU A 296 28.04 -9.27 34.30
C LEU A 296 28.13 -9.71 32.83
N LEU A 297 27.04 -10.20 32.25
CA LEU A 297 26.98 -10.52 30.81
C LEU A 297 27.30 -9.28 29.96
N ILE A 298 26.67 -8.13 30.27
CA ILE A 298 26.87 -6.89 29.52
C ILE A 298 28.32 -6.41 29.63
N VAL A 299 28.89 -6.44 30.83
CA VAL A 299 30.29 -6.04 31.08
C VAL A 299 31.26 -6.99 30.38
N TRP A 300 30.97 -8.30 30.39
CA TRP A 300 31.78 -9.31 29.72
C TRP A 300 31.82 -9.10 28.20
N GLU A 301 30.69 -8.80 27.55
CA GLU A 301 30.62 -8.55 26.11
C GLU A 301 30.94 -7.08 25.74
N ALA A 302 31.23 -6.22 26.73
CA ALA A 302 31.44 -4.79 26.51
C ALA A 302 32.57 -4.52 25.51
N ARG A 303 33.67 -5.28 25.58
CA ARG A 303 34.82 -5.13 24.69
C ARG A 303 34.45 -5.37 23.22
N ASN A 304 33.82 -6.50 22.92
CA ASN A 304 33.40 -6.82 21.56
C ASN A 304 32.34 -5.83 21.03
N GLY A 305 31.41 -5.41 21.88
CA GLY A 305 30.36 -4.45 21.52
C GLY A 305 30.90 -3.04 21.26
N THR A 306 31.83 -2.55 22.09
CA THR A 306 32.48 -1.23 21.90
C THR A 306 33.27 -1.17 20.59
N GLU A 307 34.02 -2.22 20.25
CA GLU A 307 34.76 -2.31 18.99
C GLU A 307 33.81 -2.30 17.78
N ALA A 308 32.70 -3.04 17.84
CA ALA A 308 31.70 -3.08 16.78
C ALA A 308 31.00 -1.72 16.56
N LEU A 309 30.65 -1.02 17.65
CA LEU A 309 30.00 0.30 17.57
C LEU A 309 30.94 1.39 17.05
N ARG A 310 32.25 1.28 17.31
CA ARG A 310 33.26 2.25 16.86
C ARG A 310 33.63 2.10 15.38
N ARG A 311 33.48 0.92 14.76
CA ARG A 311 33.80 0.71 13.33
C ARG A 311 33.07 1.67 12.38
N ASN A 312 31.86 2.11 12.75
CA ASN A 312 31.04 2.99 11.91
C ASN A 312 31.02 4.45 12.41
N ALA A 313 31.84 4.80 13.40
CA ALA A 313 31.86 6.13 14.02
C ALA A 313 33.19 6.84 13.74
N THR A 314 33.11 8.11 13.36
CA THR A 314 34.32 8.93 13.17
C THR A 314 35.02 9.16 14.51
N PRO A 315 36.36 8.99 14.60
CA PRO A 315 37.12 9.28 15.80
C PRO A 315 36.85 10.72 16.29
N GLY A 316 36.51 10.89 17.57
CA GLY A 316 36.21 12.20 18.16
C GLY A 316 34.74 12.65 18.11
N SER A 317 33.85 11.96 17.38
CA SER A 317 32.41 12.26 17.37
C SER A 317 31.71 11.86 18.69
N LEU A 318 30.60 12.53 19.02
CA LEU A 318 29.72 12.15 20.15
C LEU A 318 29.34 10.66 20.09
N ARG A 319 29.07 10.13 18.88
CA ARG A 319 28.76 8.72 18.68
C ARG A 319 29.91 7.80 19.09
N PHE A 320 31.16 8.20 18.82
CA PHE A 320 32.35 7.45 19.21
C PHE A 320 32.56 7.44 20.74
N GLN A 321 32.26 8.55 21.41
CA GLN A 321 32.33 8.66 22.88
C GLN A 321 31.22 7.84 23.55
N LEU A 322 29.96 7.97 23.10
CA LEU A 322 28.84 7.15 23.58
C LEU A 322 29.07 5.66 23.33
N ALA A 323 29.69 5.30 22.20
CA ALA A 323 30.11 3.92 21.91
C ALA A 323 31.19 3.39 22.87
N GLY A 324 31.89 4.24 23.62
CA GLY A 324 32.80 3.80 24.69
C GLY A 324 32.09 3.51 26.01
N ILE A 325 30.97 4.19 26.29
CA ILE A 325 30.31 4.22 27.62
C ILE A 325 28.96 3.46 27.61
N TRP A 326 28.55 2.91 26.46
CA TRP A 326 27.24 2.26 26.30
C TRP A 326 26.93 1.19 27.36
N HIS A 327 27.93 0.41 27.77
CA HIS A 327 27.78 -0.67 28.75
C HIS A 327 27.48 -0.12 30.15
N VAL A 328 28.14 0.98 30.54
CA VAL A 328 27.86 1.69 31.79
C VAL A 328 26.44 2.24 31.79
N MET A 329 26.01 2.86 30.68
CA MET A 329 24.64 3.38 30.57
C MET A 329 23.59 2.27 30.70
N LEU A 330 23.83 1.11 30.08
CA LEU A 330 22.91 -0.02 30.11
C LEU A 330 22.84 -0.64 31.51
N VAL A 331 23.99 -0.85 32.16
CA VAL A 331 24.03 -1.37 33.54
C VAL A 331 23.37 -0.40 34.51
N THR A 332 23.67 0.90 34.44
CA THR A 332 23.01 1.92 35.29
C THR A 332 21.50 1.95 35.06
N GLY A 333 21.04 1.88 33.81
CA GLY A 333 19.63 1.80 33.47
C GLY A 333 18.94 0.53 34.01
N LEU A 334 19.64 -0.61 33.97
CA LEU A 334 19.16 -1.89 34.49
C LEU A 334 18.97 -1.82 36.02
N PHE A 335 19.91 -1.23 36.76
CA PHE A 335 19.81 -1.05 38.21
C PHE A 335 18.73 -0.03 38.60
N LEU A 336 18.62 1.10 37.88
CA LEU A 336 17.53 2.06 38.09
C LEU A 336 16.15 1.42 37.85
N GLY A 337 16.03 0.62 36.79
CA GLY A 337 14.81 -0.14 36.50
C GLY A 337 14.50 -1.18 37.57
N TRP A 338 15.52 -1.84 38.13
CA TRP A 338 15.36 -2.78 39.24
C TRP A 338 14.92 -2.08 40.53
N ILE A 339 15.50 -0.91 40.87
CA ILE A 339 15.07 -0.09 42.03
C ILE A 339 13.61 0.33 41.86
N PHE A 340 13.24 0.81 40.68
CA PHE A 340 11.86 1.17 40.36
C PHE A 340 10.91 -0.03 40.50
N TRP A 341 11.33 -1.20 40.02
CA TRP A 341 10.58 -2.43 40.21
C TRP A 341 10.46 -2.82 41.69
N LEU A 342 11.52 -2.66 42.48
CA LEU A 342 11.50 -2.94 43.92
C LEU A 342 10.51 -2.04 44.65
N ILE A 343 10.51 -0.74 44.34
CA ILE A 343 9.52 0.22 44.87
C ILE A 343 8.09 -0.24 44.52
N ILE A 344 7.86 -0.72 43.29
CA ILE A 344 6.52 -1.16 42.88
C ILE A 344 6.17 -2.55 43.44
N LEU A 345 7.14 -3.42 43.67
CA LEU A 345 6.97 -4.67 44.39
C LEU A 345 6.46 -4.39 45.81
N MET A 346 6.94 -3.32 46.46
CA MET A 346 6.43 -2.90 47.78
C MET A 346 4.97 -2.45 47.71
N VAL A 347 4.60 -1.69 46.68
CA VAL A 347 3.26 -1.10 46.53
C VAL A 347 2.21 -2.12 46.06
N ARG A 348 2.56 -2.96 45.07
CA ARG A 348 1.64 -3.88 44.36
C ARG A 348 1.79 -5.35 44.75
N GLY A 349 2.76 -5.69 45.60
CA GLY A 349 3.06 -7.06 46.02
C GLY A 349 3.37 -7.98 44.83
N SER A 350 2.86 -9.22 44.87
CA SER A 350 3.06 -10.22 43.81
C SER A 350 2.55 -9.78 42.42
N GLY A 351 1.63 -8.81 42.36
CA GLY A 351 1.12 -8.26 41.11
C GLY A 351 2.15 -7.47 40.28
N ALA A 352 3.33 -7.18 40.83
CA ALA A 352 4.42 -6.46 40.14
C ALA A 352 5.36 -7.39 39.34
N VAL A 353 5.24 -8.71 39.47
CA VAL A 353 6.16 -9.68 38.83
C VAL A 353 5.99 -9.70 37.31
N ILE A 354 4.74 -9.71 36.81
CA ILE A 354 4.45 -9.75 35.36
C ILE A 354 4.97 -8.50 34.63
N PRO A 355 4.75 -7.25 35.12
CA PRO A 355 5.35 -6.05 34.53
C PRO A 355 6.88 -6.05 34.48
N ALA A 356 7.55 -6.61 35.49
CA ALA A 356 9.01 -6.75 35.50
C ALA A 356 9.51 -7.67 34.37
N ILE A 357 8.85 -8.80 34.19
CA ILE A 357 9.21 -9.74 33.13
C ILE A 357 8.99 -9.07 31.77
N ALA A 358 7.90 -8.31 31.62
CA ALA A 358 7.61 -7.56 30.41
C ALA A 358 8.66 -6.46 30.11
N THR A 359 9.15 -5.71 31.10
CA THR A 359 10.22 -4.71 30.87
C THR A 359 11.53 -5.35 30.43
N ILE A 360 11.93 -6.44 31.08
CA ILE A 360 13.17 -7.16 30.75
C ILE A 360 13.07 -7.75 29.34
N LEU A 361 11.88 -8.23 28.94
CA LEU A 361 11.65 -8.80 27.60
C LEU A 361 11.39 -7.74 26.51
N ALA A 362 11.08 -6.49 26.84
CA ALA A 362 10.74 -5.46 25.86
C ALA A 362 11.89 -5.18 24.87
N VAL A 363 13.13 -5.09 25.37
CA VAL A 363 14.33 -4.83 24.55
C VAL A 363 14.62 -5.99 23.58
N PRO A 364 14.73 -7.26 24.00
CA PRO A 364 14.96 -8.35 23.05
C PRO A 364 13.80 -8.53 22.06
N VAL A 365 12.54 -8.33 22.49
CA VAL A 365 11.38 -8.37 21.59
C VAL A 365 11.45 -7.25 20.55
N TYR A 366 11.82 -6.02 20.94
CA TYR A 366 12.04 -4.91 20.01
C TYR A 366 13.12 -5.24 18.98
N CYS A 367 14.27 -5.74 19.42
CA CYS A 367 15.38 -6.08 18.53
C CYS A 367 14.96 -7.14 17.49
N ILE A 368 14.24 -8.18 17.92
CA ILE A 368 13.75 -9.24 17.03
C ILE A 368 12.69 -8.70 16.06
N ALA A 369 11.71 -7.93 16.56
CA ALA A 369 10.64 -7.38 15.73
C ALA A 369 11.18 -6.38 14.70
N ASN A 370 12.07 -5.47 15.12
CA ASN A 370 12.74 -4.53 14.23
C ASN A 370 13.58 -5.26 13.18
N TRP A 371 14.32 -6.30 13.57
CA TRP A 371 15.08 -7.11 12.64
C TRP A 371 14.19 -7.82 11.61
N LEU A 372 13.07 -8.43 12.05
CA LEU A 372 12.12 -9.10 11.16
C LEU A 372 11.51 -8.12 10.15
N ALA A 373 11.13 -6.93 10.61
CA ALA A 373 10.59 -5.88 9.75
C ALA A 373 11.61 -5.44 8.70
N GLN A 374 12.88 -5.27 9.07
CA GLN A 374 13.94 -4.93 8.12
C GLN A 374 14.12 -6.01 7.05
N GLN A 375 14.10 -7.29 7.43
CA GLN A 375 14.19 -8.40 6.47
C GLN A 375 13.00 -8.46 5.52
N LEU A 376 11.78 -8.19 6.01
CA LEU A 376 10.59 -8.09 5.17
C LEU A 376 10.71 -6.95 4.14
N VAL A 377 11.20 -5.78 4.57
CA VAL A 377 11.43 -4.65 3.67
C VAL A 377 12.47 -4.98 2.62
N ASP A 378 13.58 -5.63 3.01
CA ASP A 378 14.63 -6.02 2.07
C ASP A 378 14.12 -7.07 1.07
N CYS A 379 13.37 -8.08 1.52
CA CYS A 379 12.74 -9.08 0.66
C CYS A 379 11.79 -8.45 -0.36
N MET A 380 10.86 -7.60 0.10
CA MET A 380 9.91 -6.88 -0.77
C MET A 380 10.63 -5.99 -1.78
N SER A 381 11.70 -5.30 -1.35
CA SER A 381 12.50 -4.45 -2.25
C SER A 381 13.26 -5.27 -3.29
N SER A 382 13.76 -6.45 -2.94
CA SER A 382 14.46 -7.33 -3.87
C SER A 382 13.54 -7.95 -4.92
N LEU A 383 12.30 -8.28 -4.54
CA LEU A 383 11.27 -8.75 -5.47
C LEU A 383 10.85 -7.65 -6.46
N ALA A 384 10.69 -6.40 -5.99
CA ALA A 384 10.35 -5.26 -6.83
C ALA A 384 11.46 -4.92 -7.85
N LEU A 385 12.73 -5.01 -7.43
CA LEU A 385 13.88 -4.75 -8.29
C LEU A 385 14.16 -5.88 -9.30
N GLN A 386 13.84 -7.14 -8.97
CA GLN A 386 13.94 -8.25 -9.93
C GLN A 386 12.94 -8.12 -11.10
N THR A 387 11.75 -7.59 -10.85
CA THR A 387 10.79 -7.25 -11.91
C THR A 387 11.29 -6.15 -12.87
N GLU A 388 12.16 -5.25 -12.41
CA GLU A 388 12.80 -4.23 -13.26
C GLU A 388 14.03 -4.79 -14.00
N GLY A 389 14.83 -5.66 -13.36
CA GLY A 389 16.03 -6.25 -13.97
C GLY A 389 15.75 -7.26 -15.09
N CYS A 390 14.65 -8.02 -15.02
CA CYS A 390 14.28 -8.96 -16.07
C CYS A 390 13.86 -8.28 -17.39
N HIS A 391 13.42 -7.01 -17.35
CA HIS A 391 13.03 -6.28 -18.55
C HIS A 391 14.21 -5.60 -19.27
N LEU A 392 15.41 -5.54 -18.66
CA LEU A 392 16.60 -4.96 -19.26
C LEU A 392 17.52 -6.00 -19.94
N ILE A 393 17.25 -7.30 -19.77
CA ILE A 393 18.11 -8.37 -20.33
C ILE A 393 17.48 -9.00 -21.59
N GLU A 394 16.18 -8.82 -21.85
CA GLU A 394 15.52 -9.37 -23.05
C GLU A 394 15.60 -8.45 -24.29
N GLY A 395 16.39 -7.37 -24.25
CA GLY A 395 16.46 -6.35 -25.31
C GLY A 395 17.68 -6.40 -26.24
N GLU A 396 18.71 -7.20 -25.98
CA GLU A 396 19.88 -7.30 -26.88
C GLU A 396 20.05 -8.74 -27.38
N GLY A 397 19.73 -8.93 -28.65
CA GLY A 397 19.86 -10.19 -29.36
C GLY A 397 21.32 -10.61 -29.61
N GLU A 398 21.56 -11.89 -29.35
CA GLU A 398 22.06 -12.85 -30.34
C GLU A 398 23.39 -12.54 -31.06
N LYS A 399 24.50 -13.17 -30.59
CA LYS A 399 25.50 -13.81 -31.46
C LYS A 399 26.34 -14.88 -30.74
N LYS A 400 26.24 -16.10 -31.28
CA LYS A 400 27.16 -17.26 -31.22
C LYS A 400 28.64 -16.83 -31.44
N ASP A 401 29.69 -17.41 -30.84
CA ASP A 401 30.18 -18.80 -30.91
C ASP A 401 31.19 -19.14 -29.77
N THR A 402 31.63 -20.41 -29.74
CA THR A 402 32.23 -21.21 -28.64
C THR A 402 33.79 -21.10 -28.49
N PRO A 403 34.57 -21.99 -27.78
CA PRO A 403 35.43 -21.63 -26.64
C PRO A 403 36.95 -21.93 -26.80
N ALA A 404 37.80 -21.42 -25.90
CA ALA A 404 39.16 -21.92 -25.58
C ALA A 404 39.58 -21.31 -24.24
N GLU A 405 39.81 -22.02 -23.12
CA GLU A 405 40.77 -23.06 -22.78
C GLU A 405 42.24 -22.58 -22.66
N SER A 406 42.67 -22.52 -21.38
CA SER A 406 43.99 -22.89 -20.82
C SER A 406 45.23 -21.98 -20.95
N THR A 407 45.88 -21.83 -19.77
CA THR A 407 47.34 -21.84 -19.52
C THR A 407 48.09 -20.52 -19.87
N VAL A 408 49.06 -19.97 -19.13
CA VAL A 408 49.95 -20.52 -18.08
C VAL A 408 50.87 -19.42 -17.47
N HIS A 409 51.40 -19.70 -16.27
CA HIS A 409 52.62 -19.23 -15.56
C HIS A 409 52.82 -17.74 -15.14
N GLU A 410 53.02 -17.44 -13.84
CA GLU A 410 54.29 -17.52 -13.02
C GLU A 410 55.24 -16.35 -13.40
N ASP A 411 55.90 -15.58 -12.54
CA ASP A 411 56.37 -15.79 -11.17
C ASP A 411 56.92 -14.46 -10.58
N MET A 412 57.30 -14.48 -9.29
CA MET A 412 58.25 -13.61 -8.57
C MET A 412 57.87 -12.21 -8.03
N GLN A 413 57.76 -12.18 -6.69
CA GLN A 413 58.12 -11.11 -5.73
C GLN A 413 59.58 -11.31 -5.25
N PRO A 414 60.15 -10.52 -4.32
CA PRO A 414 60.05 -9.07 -4.02
C PRO A 414 61.45 -8.45 -3.76
N GLU A 415 61.57 -7.13 -3.48
CA GLU A 415 62.27 -6.56 -2.29
C GLU A 415 62.71 -5.09 -2.39
N GLN A 416 62.60 -4.43 -1.22
CA GLN A 416 63.43 -3.36 -0.63
C GLN A 416 63.30 -1.92 -1.18
N ALA A 417 62.72 -0.99 -0.39
CA ALA A 417 63.40 -0.10 0.59
C ALA A 417 64.02 1.13 -0.12
N SER A 418 64.02 2.38 0.34
CA SER A 418 63.57 3.11 1.54
C SER A 418 63.93 4.60 1.32
N GLN A 419 63.31 5.53 2.08
CA GLN A 419 63.82 6.89 2.41
C GLN A 419 63.85 7.95 1.27
N ILE A 420 63.73 9.28 1.45
CA ILE A 420 63.47 10.26 2.53
C ILE A 420 63.21 11.61 1.81
N SER A 421 62.60 12.58 2.51
CA SER A 421 62.58 14.06 2.29
C SER A 421 61.75 14.63 1.14
N ASP A 422 61.29 15.88 1.13
CA ASP A 422 60.82 16.89 2.10
C ASP A 422 60.60 18.16 1.23
N SER A 423 59.86 19.16 1.73
CA SER A 423 59.82 20.57 1.27
C SER A 423 58.94 21.00 0.08
N THR A 424 57.81 21.61 0.46
CA THR A 424 57.35 22.99 0.13
C THR A 424 57.65 23.62 -1.24
N GLY A 425 56.58 23.99 -1.95
CA GLY A 425 56.25 25.41 -2.19
C GLY A 425 56.58 26.05 -3.54
N THR A 426 55.50 26.50 -4.20
CA THR A 426 55.35 27.72 -5.03
C THR A 426 55.28 27.56 -6.56
N GLU A 427 54.15 28.05 -7.05
CA GLU A 427 53.69 28.37 -8.40
C GLU A 427 54.73 28.67 -9.49
N SER A 428 54.51 28.09 -10.67
CA SER A 428 54.79 28.73 -11.96
C SER A 428 53.95 28.10 -13.06
N ALA A 429 53.32 28.97 -13.85
CA ALA A 429 52.42 28.69 -14.95
C ALA A 429 53.04 27.84 -16.07
N ARG A 430 52.22 26.97 -16.68
CA ARG A 430 52.23 26.72 -18.13
C ARG A 430 50.99 25.97 -18.58
N GLU A 431 50.31 26.58 -19.53
CA GLU A 431 49.17 26.08 -20.28
C GLU A 431 49.67 25.19 -21.44
N ASN A 432 48.84 24.18 -21.78
CA ASN A 432 48.88 23.27 -22.93
C ASN A 432 49.97 22.18 -22.94
N VAL A 433 49.56 20.91 -22.90
CA VAL A 433 49.24 20.08 -24.08
C VAL A 433 48.62 18.76 -23.59
N SER A 434 47.63 18.31 -24.35
CA SER A 434 46.81 17.10 -24.26
C SER A 434 47.51 15.79 -23.91
N ASP A 435 46.90 15.02 -23.01
CA ASP A 435 47.00 13.56 -22.93
C ASP A 435 45.63 12.94 -22.59
N PRO A 436 45.34 11.71 -23.05
CA PRO A 436 44.00 11.16 -23.17
C PRO A 436 43.39 10.84 -21.80
N ALA A 437 42.16 11.29 -21.59
CA ALA A 437 41.41 11.02 -20.39
C ALA A 437 41.30 9.50 -20.14
N GLU A 438 41.81 9.07 -18.98
CA GLU A 438 41.45 7.81 -18.35
C GLU A 438 39.92 7.65 -18.34
N PRO A 439 39.39 6.42 -18.51
CA PRO A 439 37.97 6.18 -18.36
C PRO A 439 37.60 6.37 -16.89
N SER A 440 37.17 7.59 -16.55
CA SER A 440 36.56 7.88 -15.26
C SER A 440 35.36 6.96 -15.06
N GLN A 441 35.52 6.00 -14.16
CA GLN A 441 34.44 5.19 -13.60
C GLN A 441 33.54 6.08 -12.75
N HIS A 442 32.79 6.98 -13.36
CA HIS A 442 31.55 7.46 -12.78
C HIS A 442 30.47 6.45 -13.19
N PRO A 443 29.93 5.64 -12.26
CA PRO A 443 28.74 4.88 -12.59
C PRO A 443 27.68 5.91 -12.97
N LEU A 444 27.11 5.79 -14.17
CA LEU A 444 25.88 6.46 -14.58
C LEU A 444 24.78 6.05 -13.59
N GLN A 445 24.73 6.72 -12.44
CA GLN A 445 23.68 6.58 -11.45
C GLN A 445 22.45 7.25 -12.04
N THR A 446 21.61 6.46 -12.69
CA THR A 446 20.30 6.90 -13.12
C THR A 446 19.51 7.44 -11.90
N PRO A 447 18.86 8.60 -11.99
CA PRO A 447 18.18 9.25 -10.86
C PRO A 447 17.08 8.37 -10.20
N HIS A 448 16.61 7.35 -10.90
CA HIS A 448 15.60 6.40 -10.43
C HIS A 448 16.10 5.46 -9.30
N ILE A 449 17.35 4.98 -9.37
CA ILE A 449 17.92 4.06 -8.36
C ILE A 449 18.15 4.81 -7.03
N THR A 450 18.53 6.08 -7.09
CA THR A 450 18.73 6.92 -5.89
C THR A 450 17.43 7.20 -5.14
N THR A 451 16.30 7.31 -5.85
CA THR A 451 14.98 7.54 -5.27
C THR A 451 14.46 6.26 -4.57
N ALA A 452 14.63 5.09 -5.20
CA ALA A 452 14.27 3.81 -4.61
C ALA A 452 15.08 3.46 -3.34
N MET A 453 16.39 3.76 -3.33
CA MET A 453 17.24 3.54 -2.16
C MET A 453 16.93 4.47 -0.98
N ARG A 454 16.67 5.76 -1.24
CA ARG A 454 16.23 6.72 -0.21
C ARG A 454 14.88 6.31 0.40
N PHE A 455 13.97 5.80 -0.43
CA PHE A 455 12.66 5.29 -0.01
C PHE A 455 12.76 4.03 0.87
N ARG A 456 13.59 3.05 0.51
CA ARG A 456 13.86 1.87 1.33
C ARG A 456 14.32 2.26 2.75
N ASN A 457 15.19 3.26 2.85
CA ASN A 457 15.67 3.75 4.14
C ASN A 457 14.56 4.44 4.94
N MET A 458 13.72 5.25 4.31
CA MET A 458 12.58 5.88 4.99
C MET A 458 11.58 4.84 5.52
N LEU A 459 11.27 3.82 4.72
CA LEU A 459 10.38 2.73 5.14
C LEU A 459 10.94 1.98 6.36
N LYS A 460 12.24 1.65 6.35
CA LYS A 460 12.92 1.02 7.50
C LYS A 460 12.84 1.89 8.75
N ILE A 461 12.99 3.21 8.62
CA ILE A 461 12.87 4.15 9.74
C ILE A 461 11.43 4.19 10.28
N SER A 462 10.43 4.25 9.40
CA SER A 462 9.01 4.25 9.80
C SER A 462 8.62 2.98 10.55
N PHE A 463 9.02 1.80 10.07
CA PHE A 463 8.79 0.53 10.77
C PHE A 463 9.50 0.50 12.13
N ARG A 464 10.73 1.02 12.21
CA ARG A 464 11.51 1.08 13.45
C ARG A 464 10.81 1.94 14.52
N ILE A 465 10.26 3.08 14.11
CA ILE A 465 9.53 3.99 14.99
C ILE A 465 8.18 3.36 15.40
N GLY A 466 7.45 2.77 14.45
CA GLY A 466 6.16 2.12 14.72
C GLY A 466 6.25 0.97 15.71
N ILE A 467 7.25 0.08 15.55
CA ILE A 467 7.48 -1.04 16.47
C ILE A 467 7.90 -0.54 17.85
N PHE A 468 8.75 0.49 17.91
CA PHE A 468 9.13 1.11 19.18
C PHE A 468 7.91 1.65 19.93
N LEU A 469 7.06 2.42 19.23
CA LEU A 469 5.87 3.03 19.82
C LEU A 469 4.84 1.99 20.25
N LEU A 470 4.65 0.93 19.46
CA LEU A 470 3.76 -0.19 19.80
C LEU A 470 4.24 -0.90 21.07
N LEU A 471 5.52 -1.27 21.15
CA LEU A 471 6.07 -1.95 22.33
C LEU A 471 6.09 -1.04 23.56
N PHE A 472 6.38 0.25 23.37
CA PHE A 472 6.30 1.24 24.45
C PHE A 472 4.86 1.36 24.99
N MET A 473 3.86 1.39 24.11
CA MET A 473 2.46 1.43 24.52
C MET A 473 2.01 0.14 25.21
N GLY A 474 2.43 -1.02 24.69
CA GLY A 474 2.21 -2.31 25.33
C GLY A 474 2.84 -2.38 26.72
N LEU A 475 4.02 -1.79 26.90
CA LEU A 475 4.68 -1.71 28.19
C LEU A 475 3.86 -0.86 29.18
N LEU A 476 3.42 0.33 28.78
CA LEU A 476 2.56 1.19 29.61
C LEU A 476 1.27 0.48 30.05
N TYR A 477 0.68 -0.32 29.16
CA TYR A 477 -0.49 -1.15 29.46
C TYR A 477 -0.22 -2.18 30.55
N VAL A 478 0.87 -2.93 30.43
CA VAL A 478 1.24 -3.95 31.44
C VAL A 478 1.53 -3.30 32.80
N TRP A 479 2.09 -2.09 32.81
CA TRP A 479 2.30 -1.33 34.05
C TRP A 479 1.00 -0.77 34.67
N GLY A 480 -0.15 -0.92 34.01
CA GLY A 480 -1.45 -0.47 34.54
C GLY A 480 -1.66 1.04 34.45
N VAL A 481 -0.88 1.73 33.62
CA VAL A 481 -1.16 3.12 33.26
C VAL A 481 -2.47 3.13 32.47
N PRO A 482 -3.47 3.98 32.75
CA PRO A 482 -4.76 3.94 32.06
C PRO A 482 -4.61 4.23 30.55
N VAL A 483 -4.60 3.17 29.73
CA VAL A 483 -4.32 3.19 28.27
C VAL A 483 -5.55 3.48 27.41
N ARG A 484 -6.60 4.10 27.96
CA ARG A 484 -7.76 4.53 27.13
C ARG A 484 -7.33 5.48 26.01
N MET A 485 -6.22 6.22 26.17
CA MET A 485 -5.62 7.01 25.08
C MET A 485 -4.68 6.19 24.16
N GLY A 486 -4.16 5.05 24.60
CA GLY A 486 -3.11 4.33 23.87
C GLY A 486 -3.60 3.35 22.80
N LEU A 487 -4.78 2.74 22.99
CA LEU A 487 -5.35 1.83 22.00
C LEU A 487 -5.85 2.56 20.76
N ASP A 488 -6.53 3.70 20.96
CA ASP A 488 -7.01 4.56 19.87
C ASP A 488 -5.81 5.17 19.13
N THR A 489 -4.80 5.64 19.85
CA THR A 489 -3.55 6.13 19.26
C THR A 489 -2.85 5.04 18.43
N ALA A 490 -2.72 3.82 18.95
CA ALA A 490 -2.11 2.71 18.21
C ALA A 490 -2.91 2.35 16.95
N ARG A 491 -4.25 2.38 17.01
CA ARG A 491 -5.13 2.16 15.86
C ARG A 491 -4.95 3.25 14.80
N SER A 492 -4.89 4.52 15.21
CA SER A 492 -4.62 5.65 14.32
C SER A 492 -3.26 5.52 13.64
N PHE A 493 -2.20 5.16 14.37
CA PHE A 493 -0.87 4.94 13.80
C PHE A 493 -0.83 3.81 12.79
N ILE A 494 -1.49 2.69 13.08
CA ILE A 494 -1.62 1.56 12.14
C ILE A 494 -2.39 1.98 10.89
N GLY A 495 -3.47 2.73 11.04
CA GLY A 495 -4.25 3.28 9.93
C GLY A 495 -3.42 4.22 9.04
N ILE A 496 -2.63 5.11 9.64
CA ILE A 496 -1.72 6.02 8.92
C ILE A 496 -0.65 5.23 8.17
N LEU A 497 0.00 4.26 8.83
CA LEU A 497 1.02 3.43 8.19
C LEU A 497 0.44 2.65 7.00
N PHE A 498 -0.73 2.02 7.19
CA PHE A 498 -1.42 1.30 6.13
C PHE A 498 -1.77 2.21 4.95
N THR A 499 -2.31 3.40 5.23
CA THR A 499 -2.65 4.41 4.22
C THR A 499 -1.42 4.81 3.40
N ILE A 500 -0.28 5.07 4.04
CA ILE A 500 0.97 5.43 3.36
C ILE A 500 1.46 4.28 2.46
N VAL A 501 1.39 3.03 2.93
CA VAL A 501 1.79 1.86 2.15
C VAL A 501 0.89 1.69 0.92
N VAL A 502 -0.43 1.77 1.07
CA VAL A 502 -1.38 1.68 -0.05
C VAL A 502 -1.17 2.82 -1.04
N ALA A 503 -1.02 4.06 -0.56
CA ALA A 503 -0.76 5.21 -1.39
C ALA A 503 0.53 5.05 -2.23
N TYR A 504 1.58 4.50 -1.62
CA TYR A 504 2.82 4.21 -2.33
C TYR A 504 2.62 3.16 -3.43
N ILE A 505 1.91 2.06 -3.12
CA ILE A 505 1.61 1.01 -4.12
C ILE A 505 0.84 1.62 -5.30
N VAL A 506 -0.18 2.42 -5.03
CA VAL A 506 -0.97 3.11 -6.06
C VAL A 506 -0.08 4.04 -6.89
N TRP A 507 0.80 4.83 -6.25
CA TRP A 507 1.71 5.73 -6.95
C TRP A 507 2.74 4.98 -7.81
N ALA A 508 3.27 3.86 -7.32
CA ALA A 508 4.18 3.00 -8.06
C ALA A 508 3.48 2.43 -9.31
N LEU A 509 2.25 1.92 -9.17
CA LEU A 509 1.45 1.42 -10.28
C LEU A 509 1.17 2.52 -11.33
N ILE A 510 0.85 3.74 -10.89
CA ILE A 510 0.64 4.89 -11.78
C ILE A 510 1.91 5.21 -12.57
N ASN A 511 3.07 5.28 -11.92
CA ASN A 511 4.33 5.57 -12.62
C ASN A 511 4.68 4.47 -13.62
N VAL A 512 4.50 3.20 -13.27
CA VAL A 512 4.76 2.07 -14.18
C VAL A 512 3.82 2.12 -15.38
N ALA A 513 2.53 2.40 -15.17
CA ALA A 513 1.56 2.50 -16.25
C ALA A 513 1.86 3.67 -17.20
N ILE A 514 2.30 4.81 -16.66
CA ILE A 514 2.71 5.98 -17.43
C ILE A 514 3.97 5.70 -18.22
N GLU A 515 5.00 5.16 -17.58
CA GLU A 515 6.29 4.87 -18.21
C GLU A 515 6.12 3.87 -19.34
N ARG A 516 5.45 2.73 -19.10
CA ARG A 516 5.14 1.73 -20.14
C ARG A 516 4.46 2.35 -21.37
N LYS A 517 3.62 3.36 -21.16
CA LYS A 517 2.90 4.03 -22.26
C LYS A 517 3.79 5.03 -23.01
N ILE A 518 4.74 5.67 -22.34
CA ILE A 518 5.75 6.54 -22.98
C ILE A 518 6.73 5.69 -23.79
N SER A 519 7.30 4.64 -23.20
CA SER A 519 8.29 3.77 -23.87
C SER A 519 7.69 3.07 -25.09
N GLY A 520 6.44 2.60 -25.00
CA GLY A 520 5.75 1.97 -26.12
C GLY A 520 5.50 2.91 -27.30
N HIS A 521 5.24 4.21 -27.07
CA HIS A 521 5.05 5.18 -28.16
C HIS A 521 6.37 5.69 -28.74
N ALA A 522 7.47 5.65 -27.99
CA ALA A 522 8.79 6.03 -28.50
C ALA A 522 9.33 5.00 -29.50
N ALA A 523 9.10 3.70 -29.25
CA ALA A 523 9.57 2.61 -30.11
C ALA A 523 8.81 2.52 -31.46
N ASP A 524 7.51 2.83 -31.49
CA ASP A 524 6.72 2.82 -32.74
C ASP A 524 7.00 4.05 -33.64
N SER A 525 7.67 5.08 -33.13
CA SER A 525 7.85 6.35 -33.83
C SER A 525 9.16 6.48 -34.63
N GLU A 526 10.04 5.45 -34.59
CA GLU A 526 11.28 5.43 -35.38
C GLU A 526 11.07 5.09 -36.88
N GLY A 527 9.86 4.69 -37.27
CA GLY A 527 9.56 4.24 -38.65
C GLY A 527 8.89 5.25 -39.58
N ASP A 528 8.36 6.38 -39.09
CA ASP A 528 7.62 7.33 -39.93
C ASP A 528 8.08 8.77 -39.69
N SER A 529 8.80 9.32 -40.67
CA SER A 529 9.43 10.63 -40.63
C SER A 529 8.37 11.74 -40.64
N GLY A 530 7.95 12.19 -39.46
CA GLY A 530 7.15 13.42 -39.33
C GLY A 530 6.33 13.58 -38.05
N ASN A 531 6.84 13.29 -36.86
CA ASN A 531 5.98 13.26 -35.66
C ASN A 531 6.10 14.48 -34.73
N ALA A 532 5.40 15.57 -35.04
CA ALA A 532 5.08 16.63 -34.07
C ALA A 532 4.03 16.20 -33.01
N GLY A 533 3.49 14.98 -33.11
CA GLY A 533 2.48 14.42 -32.20
C GLY A 533 3.05 13.72 -30.97
N GLY A 534 4.22 13.06 -31.09
CA GLY A 534 4.89 12.35 -29.99
C GLY A 534 5.22 13.26 -28.81
N ASP A 535 5.81 14.42 -29.10
CA ASP A 535 6.21 15.41 -28.08
C ASP A 535 5.01 15.98 -27.31
N ARG A 536 3.87 16.16 -28.00
CA ARG A 536 2.64 16.68 -27.38
C ARG A 536 2.01 15.64 -26.45
N PHE A 537 2.01 14.36 -26.85
CA PHE A 537 1.49 13.28 -26.02
C PHE A 537 2.34 13.06 -24.77
N ALA A 538 3.67 13.09 -24.91
CA ALA A 538 4.59 13.03 -23.79
C ALA A 538 4.33 14.19 -22.80
N THR A 539 4.19 15.42 -23.29
CA THR A 539 3.93 16.59 -22.45
C THR A 539 2.60 16.47 -21.69
N LEU A 540 1.53 16.01 -22.35
CA LEU A 540 0.23 15.77 -21.73
C LEU A 540 0.32 14.71 -20.61
N LEU A 541 1.07 13.64 -20.85
CA LEU A 541 1.23 12.56 -19.88
C LEU A 541 2.05 12.99 -18.66
N HIS A 542 3.03 13.88 -18.84
CA HIS A 542 3.75 14.52 -17.73
C HIS A 542 2.82 15.42 -16.88
N LEU A 543 1.94 16.19 -17.52
CA LEU A 543 0.94 17.00 -16.81
C LEU A 543 -0.05 16.10 -16.05
N PHE A 544 -0.50 15.02 -16.66
CA PHE A 544 -1.40 14.05 -16.03
C PHE A 544 -0.75 13.36 -14.82
N ARG A 545 0.54 13.02 -14.91
CA ARG A 545 1.32 12.50 -13.78
C ARG A 545 1.34 13.47 -12.59
N LYS A 546 1.59 14.75 -12.84
CA LYS A 546 1.58 15.80 -11.80
C LYS A 546 0.19 15.96 -11.19
N PHE A 547 -0.86 15.93 -12.01
CA PHE A 547 -2.24 15.99 -11.55
C PHE A 547 -2.59 14.79 -10.65
N LEU A 548 -2.29 13.55 -11.07
CA LEU A 548 -2.52 12.34 -10.28
C LEU A 548 -1.74 12.36 -8.96
N PHE A 549 -0.51 12.85 -8.96
CA PHE A 549 0.27 13.03 -7.73
C PHE A 549 -0.42 13.99 -6.76
N GLY A 550 -0.82 15.17 -7.25
CA GLY A 550 -1.52 16.17 -6.43
C GLY A 550 -2.84 15.63 -5.88
N PHE A 551 -3.62 14.93 -6.71
CA PHE A 551 -4.87 14.30 -6.29
C PHE A 551 -4.64 13.25 -5.21
N LEU A 552 -3.67 12.35 -5.41
CA LEU A 552 -3.32 11.32 -4.43
C LEU A 552 -2.86 11.95 -3.11
N LEU A 553 -2.05 13.01 -3.17
CA LEU A 553 -1.57 13.74 -1.99
C LEU A 553 -2.74 14.31 -1.17
N VAL A 554 -3.72 14.93 -1.84
CA VAL A 554 -4.92 15.47 -1.17
C VAL A 554 -5.71 14.35 -0.50
N VAL A 555 -5.99 13.25 -1.20
CA VAL A 555 -6.74 12.11 -0.66
C VAL A 555 -6.04 11.49 0.54
N VAL A 556 -4.73 11.23 0.43
CA VAL A 556 -3.93 10.67 1.53
C VAL A 556 -3.90 11.60 2.73
N SER A 557 -3.76 12.91 2.50
CA SER A 557 -3.79 13.90 3.58
C SER A 557 -5.12 13.89 4.33
N LEU A 558 -6.26 13.81 3.62
CA LEU A 558 -7.59 13.72 4.24
C LEU A 558 -7.74 12.42 5.06
N ILE A 559 -7.27 11.28 4.54
CA ILE A 559 -7.34 10.00 5.26
C ILE A 559 -6.47 10.02 6.52
N ILE A 560 -5.28 10.62 6.45
CA ILE A 560 -4.41 10.81 7.63
C ILE A 560 -5.09 11.71 8.66
N LEU A 561 -5.69 12.82 8.23
CA LEU A 561 -6.42 13.74 9.12
C LEU A 561 -7.59 13.02 9.83
N SER A 562 -8.36 12.23 9.08
CA SER A 562 -9.44 11.40 9.63
C SER A 562 -8.92 10.35 10.62
N SER A 563 -7.77 9.73 10.32
CA SER A 563 -7.12 8.77 11.23
C SER A 563 -6.65 9.41 12.53
N LEU A 564 -6.34 10.72 12.52
CA LEU A 564 -6.00 11.50 13.72
C LEU A 564 -7.24 11.96 14.51
N GLY A 565 -8.45 11.57 14.10
CA GLY A 565 -9.71 11.94 14.76
C GLY A 565 -10.22 13.34 14.40
N ILE A 566 -9.63 13.98 13.37
CA ILE A 566 -10.12 15.26 12.86
C ILE A 566 -11.30 15.00 11.94
N ASP A 567 -12.43 15.68 12.18
CA ASP A 567 -13.59 15.61 11.30
C ASP A 567 -13.26 16.25 9.95
N ILE A 568 -13.23 15.42 8.91
CA ILE A 568 -12.94 15.83 7.53
C ILE A 568 -14.20 16.25 6.76
N THR A 569 -15.39 16.17 7.36
CA THR A 569 -16.66 16.54 6.71
C THR A 569 -16.64 17.95 6.14
N PRO A 570 -16.13 18.99 6.86
CA PRO A 570 -16.02 20.34 6.29
C PRO A 570 -15.05 20.43 5.12
N LEU A 571 -13.91 19.73 5.19
CA LEU A 571 -12.95 19.70 4.09
C LEU A 571 -13.51 18.98 2.86
N LEU A 572 -14.24 17.89 3.06
CA LEU A 572 -14.90 17.14 1.99
C LEU A 572 -16.04 17.95 1.36
N ALA A 573 -16.79 18.71 2.16
CA ALA A 573 -17.80 19.64 1.67
C ALA A 573 -17.16 20.75 0.80
N GLY A 574 -16.05 21.34 1.25
CA GLY A 574 -15.29 22.32 0.46
C GLY A 574 -14.73 21.72 -0.84
N ALA A 575 -14.13 20.53 -0.77
CA ALA A 575 -13.62 19.81 -1.94
C ALA A 575 -14.74 19.47 -2.95
N SER A 576 -15.96 19.24 -2.48
CA SER A 576 -17.12 18.96 -3.35
C SER A 576 -17.50 20.17 -4.21
N VAL A 577 -17.42 21.39 -3.67
CA VAL A 577 -17.66 22.63 -4.44
C VAL A 577 -16.61 22.79 -5.56
N PHE A 578 -15.34 22.55 -5.24
CA PHE A 578 -14.27 22.53 -6.25
C PHE A 578 -14.48 21.43 -7.29
N GLY A 579 -14.89 20.23 -6.87
CA GLY A 579 -15.22 19.13 -7.75
C GLY A 579 -16.37 19.47 -8.72
N LEU A 580 -17.40 20.16 -8.24
CA LEU A 580 -18.52 20.64 -9.05
C LEU A 580 -18.05 21.67 -10.10
N ALA A 581 -17.20 22.62 -9.70
CA ALA A 581 -16.64 23.60 -10.62
C ALA A 581 -15.81 22.95 -11.74
N ILE A 582 -14.93 21.98 -11.39
CA ILE A 582 -14.16 21.20 -12.35
C ILE A 582 -15.10 20.39 -13.26
N GLY A 583 -16.15 19.78 -12.69
CA GLY A 583 -17.16 19.02 -13.43
C GLY A 583 -17.88 19.86 -14.48
N PHE A 584 -18.31 21.08 -14.12
CA PHE A 584 -18.91 22.00 -15.08
C PHE A 584 -17.93 22.47 -16.15
N GLY A 585 -16.66 22.71 -15.78
CA GLY A 585 -15.61 23.05 -16.76
C GLY A 585 -15.31 21.92 -17.75
N ALA A 586 -15.39 20.66 -17.31
CA ALA A 586 -15.11 19.48 -18.12
C ALA A 586 -16.33 18.95 -18.88
N GLN A 587 -17.54 19.47 -18.65
CA GLN A 587 -18.79 18.96 -19.21
C GLN A 587 -18.76 18.86 -20.75
N THR A 588 -18.21 19.88 -21.42
CA THR A 588 -18.12 19.92 -22.89
C THR A 588 -17.20 18.83 -23.43
N LEU A 589 -16.07 18.57 -22.76
CA LEU A 589 -15.15 17.50 -23.12
C LEU A 589 -15.82 16.13 -23.04
N VAL A 590 -16.55 15.87 -21.95
CA VAL A 590 -17.26 14.60 -21.77
C VAL A 590 -18.36 14.44 -22.82
N LYS A 591 -19.12 15.51 -23.11
CA LYS A 591 -20.12 15.52 -24.18
C LYS A 591 -19.49 15.16 -25.53
N ASP A 592 -18.36 15.77 -25.87
CA ASP A 592 -17.65 15.51 -27.13
C ASP A 592 -17.22 14.05 -27.25
N ILE A 593 -16.63 13.46 -26.20
CA ILE A 593 -16.16 12.07 -26.23
C ILE A 593 -17.34 11.09 -26.38
N ILE A 594 -18.41 11.29 -25.60
CA ILE A 594 -19.59 10.41 -25.65
C ILE A 594 -20.27 10.52 -27.02
N SER A 595 -20.48 11.74 -27.53
CA SER A 595 -21.04 11.94 -28.88
C SER A 595 -20.16 11.30 -29.96
N GLY A 596 -18.84 11.40 -29.85
CA GLY A 596 -17.89 10.75 -30.75
C GLY A 596 -18.06 9.23 -30.78
N ILE A 597 -18.10 8.59 -29.61
CA ILE A 597 -18.31 7.13 -29.50
C ILE A 597 -19.62 6.70 -30.19
N PHE A 598 -20.72 7.44 -29.99
CA PHE A 598 -21.98 7.13 -30.66
C PHE A 598 -21.89 7.29 -32.19
N PHE A 599 -21.25 8.35 -32.69
CA PHE A 599 -21.06 8.52 -34.14
C PHE A 599 -20.21 7.39 -34.77
N LEU A 600 -19.18 6.91 -34.07
CA LEU A 600 -18.38 5.77 -34.53
C LEU A 600 -19.17 4.46 -34.47
N MET A 601 -19.92 4.23 -33.39
CA MET A 601 -20.72 3.02 -33.19
C MET A 601 -21.85 2.91 -34.22
N ASP A 602 -22.51 4.03 -34.54
CA ASP A 602 -23.56 4.10 -35.55
C ASP A 602 -23.00 4.16 -36.99
N ASP A 603 -21.66 4.15 -37.14
CA ASP A 603 -20.96 4.30 -38.41
C ASP A 603 -21.53 5.49 -39.24
N ALA A 604 -21.72 6.65 -38.61
CA ALA A 604 -22.36 7.80 -39.25
C ALA A 604 -21.53 8.35 -40.43
N PHE A 605 -20.20 8.30 -40.31
CA PHE A 605 -19.24 8.71 -41.33
C PHE A 605 -17.88 8.02 -41.11
N ARG A 606 -17.13 7.85 -42.19
CA ARG A 606 -15.77 7.29 -42.21
C ARG A 606 -14.76 8.29 -42.72
N VAL A 607 -13.48 8.00 -42.50
CA VAL A 607 -12.39 8.72 -43.16
C VAL A 607 -12.57 8.64 -44.68
N ASN A 608 -12.39 9.76 -45.36
CA ASN A 608 -12.67 10.01 -46.78
C ASN A 608 -14.15 10.14 -47.20
N ASP A 609 -15.12 10.06 -46.27
CA ASP A 609 -16.50 10.41 -46.62
C ASP A 609 -16.63 11.93 -46.86
N TYR A 610 -17.31 12.32 -47.94
CA TYR A 610 -17.78 13.68 -48.15
C TYR A 610 -19.09 13.92 -47.39
N ILE A 611 -19.05 14.80 -46.40
CA ILE A 611 -20.16 15.07 -45.50
C ILE A 611 -20.43 16.56 -45.32
N GLN A 612 -21.64 16.87 -44.89
CA GLN A 612 -22.05 18.22 -44.51
C GLN A 612 -22.57 18.23 -43.07
N ILE A 613 -22.06 19.17 -42.29
CA ILE A 613 -22.39 19.40 -40.88
C ILE A 613 -22.74 20.88 -40.72
N GLY A 614 -24.02 21.18 -40.54
CA GLY A 614 -24.53 22.55 -40.56
C GLY A 614 -24.12 23.28 -41.85
N ASN A 615 -23.34 24.34 -41.72
CA ASN A 615 -22.84 25.15 -42.83
C ASN A 615 -21.44 24.72 -43.32
N SER A 616 -20.80 23.76 -42.66
CA SER A 616 -19.49 23.25 -43.03
C SER A 616 -19.65 21.98 -43.87
N MET A 617 -18.99 21.93 -45.02
CA MET A 617 -19.00 20.77 -45.93
C MET A 617 -17.59 20.44 -46.38
N GLY A 618 -17.29 19.15 -46.49
CA GLY A 618 -15.94 18.71 -46.84
C GLY A 618 -15.75 17.20 -46.73
N THR A 619 -14.55 16.77 -47.07
CA THR A 619 -14.11 15.38 -46.92
C THR A 619 -13.55 15.17 -45.52
N VAL A 620 -13.91 14.07 -44.87
CA VAL A 620 -13.34 13.66 -43.57
C VAL A 620 -11.86 13.27 -43.75
N GLU A 621 -10.95 14.03 -43.15
CA GLU A 621 -9.51 13.69 -43.15
C GLU A 621 -9.10 12.87 -41.94
N GLU A 622 -9.57 13.25 -40.76
CA GLU A 622 -9.17 12.61 -39.50
C GLU A 622 -10.35 12.60 -38.53
N ILE A 623 -10.51 11.47 -37.84
CA ILE A 623 -11.46 11.30 -36.73
C ILE A 623 -10.62 11.13 -35.47
N SER A 624 -10.53 12.19 -34.67
CA SER A 624 -9.91 12.13 -33.35
C SER A 624 -10.92 11.68 -32.29
N ILE A 625 -10.51 11.51 -31.03
CA ILE A 625 -11.41 11.09 -29.94
C ILE A 625 -12.47 12.16 -29.61
N ARG A 626 -12.13 13.46 -29.76
CA ARG A 626 -12.98 14.59 -29.38
C ARG A 626 -13.62 15.31 -30.56
N ALA A 627 -12.96 15.30 -31.70
CA ALA A 627 -13.31 16.14 -32.83
C ALA A 627 -13.02 15.45 -34.15
N LEU A 628 -13.73 15.91 -35.18
CA LEU A 628 -13.60 15.54 -36.56
C LEU A 628 -12.88 16.66 -37.33
N LYS A 629 -12.01 16.29 -38.27
CA LYS A 629 -11.39 17.24 -39.20
C LYS A 629 -11.99 17.08 -40.60
N LEU A 630 -12.57 18.15 -41.14
CA LEU A 630 -13.16 18.22 -42.48
C LEU A 630 -12.36 19.15 -43.40
N ARG A 631 -11.89 18.62 -44.52
CA ARG A 631 -11.25 19.42 -45.58
C ARG A 631 -12.28 19.91 -46.57
N HIS A 632 -12.44 21.23 -46.63
CA HIS A 632 -13.27 21.85 -47.65
C HIS A 632 -12.61 21.70 -49.03
N PRO A 633 -13.36 21.57 -50.13
CA PRO A 633 -12.82 21.56 -51.50
C PRO A 633 -12.00 22.82 -51.90
N ARG A 634 -12.05 23.88 -51.10
CA ARG A 634 -11.26 25.11 -51.27
C ARG A 634 -9.94 25.08 -50.47
N GLY A 635 -9.63 23.98 -49.77
CA GLY A 635 -8.40 23.77 -49.02
C GLY A 635 -8.47 24.04 -47.50
N SER A 636 -9.48 24.76 -46.99
CA SER A 636 -9.61 25.04 -45.55
C SER A 636 -9.94 23.78 -44.74
N LEU A 637 -9.38 23.66 -43.52
CA LEU A 637 -9.61 22.55 -42.60
C LEU A 637 -10.51 23.00 -41.44
N PHE A 638 -11.70 22.42 -41.33
CA PHE A 638 -12.58 22.61 -40.18
C PHE A 638 -12.29 21.57 -39.11
N THR A 639 -12.08 21.99 -37.86
CA THR A 639 -12.03 21.08 -36.71
C THR A 639 -13.31 21.24 -35.90
N ILE A 640 -14.16 20.21 -35.90
CA ILE A 640 -15.51 20.27 -35.34
C ILE A 640 -15.59 19.29 -34.15
N PRO A 641 -15.78 19.77 -32.92
CA PRO A 641 -16.02 18.91 -31.76
C PRO A 641 -17.33 18.13 -31.91
N PHE A 642 -17.36 16.86 -31.50
CA PHE A 642 -18.56 16.04 -31.71
C PHE A 642 -19.78 16.54 -30.95
N GLY A 643 -19.61 17.19 -29.79
CA GLY A 643 -20.70 17.67 -28.96
C GLY A 643 -21.44 18.87 -29.56
N THR A 644 -20.95 19.47 -30.65
CA THR A 644 -21.66 20.52 -31.41
C THR A 644 -22.42 19.98 -32.61
N ILE A 645 -22.20 18.72 -32.99
CA ILE A 645 -22.83 18.08 -34.14
C ILE A 645 -24.23 17.60 -33.74
N SER A 646 -25.27 18.25 -34.27
CA SER A 646 -26.66 17.84 -34.07
C SER A 646 -27.12 16.83 -35.11
N PHE A 647 -26.78 17.04 -36.38
CA PHE A 647 -27.05 16.12 -37.48
C PHE A 647 -25.90 16.15 -38.50
N VAL A 648 -25.73 15.04 -39.22
CA VAL A 648 -24.74 14.89 -40.29
C VAL A 648 -25.46 14.46 -41.56
N THR A 649 -25.17 15.12 -42.68
CA THR A 649 -25.61 14.68 -44.01
C THR A 649 -24.44 14.01 -44.71
N ASN A 650 -24.48 12.69 -44.85
CA ASN A 650 -23.46 11.94 -45.57
C ASN A 650 -23.81 11.90 -47.06
N MET A 651 -22.94 12.44 -47.92
CA MET A 651 -23.14 12.49 -49.37
C MET A 651 -22.40 11.37 -50.11
N SER A 652 -21.75 10.46 -49.38
CA SER A 652 -20.87 9.41 -49.91
C SER A 652 -21.43 8.00 -49.77
N ARG A 653 -22.58 7.82 -49.10
CA ARG A 653 -23.19 6.52 -48.83
C ARG A 653 -24.44 6.26 -49.66
N GLY A 654 -24.63 5.01 -50.07
CA GLY A 654 -25.81 4.56 -50.81
C GLY A 654 -25.84 5.11 -52.23
N PHE A 655 -26.61 6.18 -52.44
CA PHE A 655 -26.82 6.79 -53.74
C PHE A 655 -26.93 8.31 -53.65
N ALA A 656 -26.56 9.01 -54.72
CA ALA A 656 -26.73 10.45 -54.83
C ALA A 656 -27.83 10.77 -55.85
N ILE A 657 -28.76 11.64 -55.48
CA ILE A 657 -29.77 12.17 -56.39
C ILE A 657 -29.45 13.62 -56.68
N MET A 658 -29.26 13.94 -57.97
CA MET A 658 -29.11 15.31 -58.41
C MET A 658 -30.36 15.78 -59.15
N LYS A 659 -30.79 17.01 -58.83
CA LYS A 659 -31.93 17.69 -59.43
C LYS A 659 -31.42 18.96 -60.09
N LEU A 660 -31.31 18.96 -61.41
CA LEU A 660 -30.83 20.09 -62.19
C LEU A 660 -32.00 20.94 -62.68
N PRO A 661 -32.17 22.18 -62.20
CA PRO A 661 -33.16 23.09 -62.76
C PRO A 661 -32.63 23.74 -64.04
N TYR A 662 -33.51 23.95 -65.01
CA TYR A 662 -33.28 24.73 -66.22
C TYR A 662 -34.56 25.48 -66.60
N LEU A 663 -34.44 26.62 -67.29
CA LEU A 663 -35.56 27.49 -67.64
C LEU A 663 -35.75 27.47 -69.16
N VAL A 664 -36.98 27.25 -69.62
CA VAL A 664 -37.35 27.27 -71.04
C VAL A 664 -38.51 28.26 -71.27
N PRO A 665 -38.64 28.86 -72.46
CA PRO A 665 -39.77 29.74 -72.81
C PRO A 665 -41.16 29.08 -72.63
N PHE A 666 -42.21 29.89 -72.49
CA PHE A 666 -43.58 29.41 -72.25
C PHE A 666 -44.19 28.63 -73.43
N ASP A 667 -43.76 28.96 -74.64
CA ASP A 667 -44.13 28.35 -75.91
C ASP A 667 -43.41 27.01 -76.17
N THR A 668 -42.49 26.60 -75.30
CA THR A 668 -41.74 25.36 -75.49
C THR A 668 -42.59 24.12 -75.19
N ASP A 669 -42.67 23.19 -76.14
CA ASP A 669 -43.37 21.92 -75.95
C ASP A 669 -42.68 21.01 -74.91
N VAL A 670 -43.35 20.81 -73.78
CA VAL A 670 -42.92 19.94 -72.68
C VAL A 670 -42.74 18.49 -73.13
N ASN A 671 -43.53 18.00 -74.09
CA ASN A 671 -43.39 16.62 -74.59
C ASN A 671 -42.14 16.46 -75.45
N LYS A 672 -41.77 17.47 -76.25
CA LYS A 672 -40.50 17.51 -76.98
C LYS A 672 -39.31 17.43 -76.02
N ILE A 673 -39.36 18.16 -74.90
CA ILE A 673 -38.33 18.10 -73.86
C ILE A 673 -38.20 16.70 -73.24
N LYS A 674 -39.32 16.02 -72.97
CA LYS A 674 -39.28 14.62 -72.48
C LYS A 674 -38.58 13.68 -73.49
N LYS A 675 -38.81 13.84 -74.80
CA LYS A 675 -38.13 13.07 -75.85
C LYS A 675 -36.64 13.37 -75.90
N ILE A 676 -36.25 14.65 -75.78
CA ILE A 676 -34.85 15.07 -75.70
C ILE A 676 -34.15 14.44 -74.49
N MET A 677 -34.77 14.43 -73.32
CA MET A 677 -34.16 13.82 -72.14
C MET A 677 -33.99 12.31 -72.29
N LYS A 678 -34.90 11.61 -73.00
CA LYS A 678 -34.71 10.21 -73.37
C LYS A 678 -33.52 10.02 -74.32
N ARG A 679 -33.32 10.92 -75.28
CA ARG A 679 -32.14 10.92 -76.18
C ARG A 679 -30.85 11.10 -75.38
N ILE A 680 -30.81 12.09 -74.49
CA ILE A 680 -29.65 12.32 -73.60
C ILE A 680 -29.37 11.10 -72.73
N ASN A 681 -30.40 10.48 -72.16
CA ASN A 681 -30.23 9.25 -71.36
C ASN A 681 -29.58 8.14 -72.18
N LYS A 682 -30.07 7.90 -73.40
CA LYS A 682 -29.50 6.87 -74.29
C LYS A 682 -28.03 7.15 -74.61
N GLU A 683 -27.70 8.37 -75.01
CA GLU A 683 -26.31 8.74 -75.32
C GLU A 683 -25.37 8.67 -74.11
N VAL A 684 -25.87 8.89 -72.90
CA VAL A 684 -25.06 8.77 -71.67
C VAL A 684 -24.87 7.30 -71.29
N ARG A 685 -25.88 6.45 -71.50
CA ARG A 685 -25.77 5.00 -71.26
C ARG A 685 -24.93 4.25 -72.29
N GLU A 686 -24.78 4.80 -73.49
CA GLU A 686 -23.90 4.22 -74.53
C GLU A 686 -22.41 4.34 -74.18
N ASP A 687 -22.02 5.28 -73.31
CA ASP A 687 -20.66 5.42 -72.80
C ASP A 687 -20.48 4.54 -71.54
N PRO A 688 -19.67 3.45 -71.61
CA PRO A 688 -19.49 2.54 -70.47
C PRO A 688 -18.97 3.22 -69.21
N ALA A 689 -18.17 4.29 -69.33
CA ALA A 689 -17.61 5.00 -68.18
C ALA A 689 -18.69 5.83 -67.45
N LEU A 690 -19.67 6.35 -68.18
CA LEU A 690 -20.76 7.15 -67.63
C LEU A 690 -21.93 6.28 -67.14
N ASP A 691 -22.22 5.18 -67.82
CA ASP A 691 -23.25 4.22 -67.40
C ASP A 691 -22.91 3.59 -66.04
N ALA A 692 -21.64 3.27 -65.80
CA ALA A 692 -21.16 2.78 -64.50
C ALA A 692 -21.43 3.73 -63.32
N LEU A 693 -21.55 5.04 -63.59
CA LEU A 693 -21.88 6.04 -62.58
C LEU A 693 -23.39 6.21 -62.37
N LEU A 694 -24.24 5.72 -63.28
CA LEU A 694 -25.66 6.01 -63.34
C LEU A 694 -26.50 4.84 -62.81
N LEU A 695 -27.22 5.03 -61.70
CA LEU A 695 -28.05 4.00 -61.07
C LEU A 695 -29.49 3.99 -61.59
N ASP A 696 -30.01 5.14 -61.99
CA ASP A 696 -31.37 5.32 -62.53
C ASP A 696 -31.32 6.26 -63.73
N ASP A 697 -32.26 6.10 -64.65
CA ASP A 697 -32.34 6.87 -65.89
C ASP A 697 -32.42 8.39 -65.63
N ILE A 698 -31.77 9.15 -66.52
CA ILE A 698 -31.93 10.59 -66.62
C ILE A 698 -33.35 10.87 -67.11
N LYS A 699 -34.17 11.46 -66.23
CA LYS A 699 -35.57 11.76 -66.50
C LYS A 699 -35.93 13.22 -66.25
N SER A 700 -36.76 13.76 -67.14
CA SER A 700 -37.42 15.04 -66.88
C SER A 700 -38.50 14.86 -65.81
N GLN A 701 -38.53 15.76 -64.84
CA GLN A 701 -39.61 15.85 -63.85
C GLN A 701 -40.75 16.77 -64.31
N GLY A 702 -40.70 17.28 -65.55
CA GLY A 702 -41.66 18.25 -66.07
C GLY A 702 -41.44 19.67 -65.52
N VAL A 703 -42.51 20.45 -65.56
CA VAL A 703 -42.53 21.85 -65.07
C VAL A 703 -42.62 21.82 -63.54
N LYS A 704 -41.61 22.39 -62.88
CA LYS A 704 -41.56 22.56 -61.42
C LYS A 704 -42.33 23.81 -60.99
N SER A 705 -42.16 24.90 -61.71
CA SER A 705 -42.80 26.18 -61.45
C SER A 705 -42.85 27.01 -62.72
N ILE A 706 -43.86 27.86 -62.85
CA ILE A 706 -43.97 28.88 -63.89
C ILE A 706 -43.32 30.14 -63.31
N GLU A 707 -42.28 30.66 -63.96
CA GLU A 707 -41.57 31.88 -63.55
C GLU A 707 -41.91 33.05 -64.46
N GLN A 708 -41.38 34.25 -64.19
CA GLN A 708 -41.70 35.47 -64.95
C GLN A 708 -41.33 35.38 -66.43
N TYR A 709 -40.25 34.66 -66.76
CA TYR A 709 -39.67 34.63 -68.10
C TYR A 709 -39.69 33.23 -68.74
N GLY A 710 -40.35 32.25 -68.12
CA GLY A 710 -40.42 30.91 -68.67
C GLY A 710 -40.88 29.83 -67.69
N LEU A 711 -40.93 28.60 -68.19
CA LEU A 711 -41.21 27.38 -67.44
C LEU A 711 -39.93 26.86 -66.79
N ARG A 712 -39.86 26.83 -65.46
CA ARG A 712 -38.75 26.19 -64.74
C ARG A 712 -38.96 24.70 -64.73
N MET A 713 -38.14 24.00 -65.49
CA MET A 713 -38.12 22.55 -65.57
C MET A 713 -36.99 21.97 -64.73
N ARG A 714 -37.06 20.65 -64.52
CA ARG A 714 -36.06 19.93 -63.74
C ARG A 714 -35.75 18.57 -64.35
N VAL A 715 -34.46 18.27 -64.45
CA VAL A 715 -33.95 16.93 -64.72
C VAL A 715 -33.52 16.29 -63.41
N LYS A 716 -33.87 15.02 -63.23
CA LYS A 716 -33.45 14.19 -62.10
C LYS A 716 -32.68 12.99 -62.64
N PHE A 717 -31.57 12.68 -62.01
CA PHE A 717 -30.84 11.42 -62.19
C PHE A 717 -30.28 10.95 -60.85
N MET A 718 -30.06 9.64 -60.75
CA MET A 718 -29.50 8.97 -59.58
C MET A 718 -28.17 8.35 -59.96
N THR A 719 -27.14 8.60 -59.18
CA THR A 719 -25.78 8.13 -59.43
C THR A 719 -25.23 7.40 -58.23
N VAL A 720 -24.14 6.67 -58.45
CA VAL A 720 -23.22 6.33 -57.37
C VAL A 720 -22.73 7.62 -56.70
N PRO A 721 -22.45 7.62 -55.39
CA PRO A 721 -21.89 8.78 -54.71
C PRO A 721 -20.57 9.23 -55.36
N GLY A 722 -20.39 10.54 -55.53
CA GLY A 722 -19.28 11.11 -56.30
C GLY A 722 -19.60 11.33 -57.79
N GLY A 723 -20.37 10.42 -58.40
CA GLY A 723 -20.70 10.47 -59.83
C GLY A 723 -21.59 11.66 -60.22
N GLN A 724 -22.39 12.20 -59.28
CA GLN A 724 -23.38 13.22 -59.56
C GLN A 724 -22.80 14.49 -60.17
N TRP A 725 -21.58 14.87 -59.78
CA TRP A 725 -20.91 16.07 -60.31
C TRP A 725 -20.35 15.85 -61.71
N SER A 726 -19.87 14.65 -62.01
CA SER A 726 -19.40 14.27 -63.35
C SER A 726 -20.56 14.18 -64.33
N ILE A 727 -21.62 13.44 -63.97
CA ILE A 727 -22.84 13.31 -64.80
C ILE A 727 -23.51 14.68 -65.01
N ARG A 728 -23.53 15.55 -64.00
CA ARG A 728 -24.05 16.93 -64.16
C ARG A 728 -23.37 17.67 -65.30
N LYS A 729 -22.04 17.62 -65.39
CA LYS A 729 -21.28 18.34 -66.43
C LYS A 729 -21.69 17.82 -67.83
N VAL A 730 -21.72 16.50 -67.99
CA VAL A 730 -22.09 15.84 -69.25
C VAL A 730 -23.55 16.15 -69.63
N VAL A 731 -24.48 16.07 -68.68
CA VAL A 731 -25.89 16.38 -68.92
C VAL A 731 -26.08 17.83 -69.35
N TYR A 732 -25.41 18.79 -68.73
CA TYR A 732 -25.47 20.20 -69.16
C TYR A 732 -24.91 20.39 -70.57
N GLU A 733 -23.78 19.75 -70.88
CA GLU A 733 -23.16 19.83 -72.21
C GLU A 733 -24.06 19.26 -73.30
N LYS A 734 -24.55 18.03 -73.12
CA LYS A 734 -25.49 17.38 -74.05
C LYS A 734 -26.81 18.14 -74.17
N MET A 735 -27.35 18.63 -73.06
CA MET A 735 -28.57 19.45 -73.06
C MET A 735 -28.39 20.71 -73.91
N ARG A 736 -27.28 21.43 -73.75
CA ARG A 736 -26.99 22.64 -74.54
C ARG A 736 -26.85 22.33 -76.04
N LYS A 737 -26.16 21.24 -76.39
CA LYS A 737 -25.97 20.81 -77.77
C LYS A 737 -27.30 20.44 -78.44
N ILE A 738 -28.06 19.56 -77.81
CA ILE A 738 -29.32 19.03 -78.35
C ILE A 738 -30.41 20.09 -78.40
N PHE A 739 -30.49 20.98 -77.40
CA PHE A 739 -31.46 22.07 -77.43
C PHE A 739 -31.22 22.98 -78.63
N LYS A 740 -29.96 23.27 -78.96
CA LYS A 740 -29.59 24.05 -80.15
C LYS A 740 -29.98 23.35 -81.46
N GLU A 741 -29.76 22.03 -81.57
CA GLU A 741 -30.17 21.24 -82.74
C GLU A 741 -31.69 21.22 -82.95
N GLU A 742 -32.45 21.20 -81.87
CA GLU A 742 -33.92 21.10 -81.87
C GLU A 742 -34.63 22.46 -81.89
N GLY A 743 -33.88 23.57 -82.00
CA GLY A 743 -34.41 24.93 -82.00
C GLY A 743 -35.04 25.38 -80.67
N ILE A 744 -34.66 24.77 -79.55
CA ILE A 744 -35.12 25.16 -78.22
C ILE A 744 -34.08 26.10 -77.60
N GLU A 745 -34.51 27.32 -77.29
CA GLU A 745 -33.67 28.26 -76.54
C GLU A 745 -33.88 28.11 -75.03
N PHE A 746 -32.84 28.42 -74.25
CA PHE A 746 -33.04 28.67 -72.82
C PHE A 746 -33.78 30.00 -72.67
N ALA A 747 -34.72 30.06 -71.73
CA ALA A 747 -35.47 31.28 -71.48
C ALA A 747 -34.52 32.39 -71.04
N ARG A 748 -34.65 33.53 -71.70
CA ARG A 748 -33.94 34.77 -71.37
C ARG A 748 -34.98 35.75 -70.82
N PRO A 749 -34.59 36.67 -69.93
CA PRO A 749 -35.46 37.79 -69.60
C PRO A 749 -35.87 38.51 -70.89
N THR A 750 -37.18 38.60 -71.14
CA THR A 750 -37.76 39.29 -72.31
C THR A 750 -38.79 40.30 -71.84
N VAL A 751 -38.76 41.50 -72.41
CA VAL A 751 -39.74 42.57 -72.15
C VAL A 751 -40.73 42.60 -73.31
N GLY A 752 -42.00 42.34 -73.02
CA GLY A 752 -43.09 42.49 -73.98
C GLY A 752 -43.54 43.94 -74.02
N VAL A 753 -43.36 44.62 -75.16
CA VAL A 753 -43.87 45.97 -75.37
C VAL A 753 -45.24 45.87 -76.03
N HIS A 754 -46.29 46.30 -75.33
CA HIS A 754 -47.63 46.34 -75.90
C HIS A 754 -47.84 47.66 -76.66
N VAL A 755 -48.01 47.57 -77.97
CA VAL A 755 -48.41 48.69 -78.82
C VAL A 755 -49.93 48.59 -79.06
N PRO A 756 -50.73 49.63 -78.73
CA PRO A 756 -52.18 49.61 -78.95
C PRO A 756 -52.55 49.41 -80.42
N GLU A 757 -53.53 48.55 -80.71
CA GLU A 757 -54.02 48.31 -82.08
C GLU A 757 -54.57 49.60 -82.71
N GLY A 758 -53.96 50.03 -83.83
CA GLY A 758 -54.29 51.27 -84.56
C GLY A 758 -53.21 52.35 -84.55
N ALA A 759 -52.08 52.14 -83.87
CA ALA A 759 -50.95 53.06 -83.88
C ALA A 759 -50.02 52.79 -85.08
N ASP A 760 -50.07 53.64 -86.11
CA ASP A 760 -49.04 53.68 -87.17
C ASP A 760 -47.77 54.34 -86.60
N LEU A 761 -46.87 53.52 -86.07
CA LEU A 761 -45.58 53.96 -85.54
C LEU A 761 -44.64 54.34 -86.69
N THR A 762 -44.00 55.51 -86.59
CA THR A 762 -42.90 55.85 -87.50
C THR A 762 -41.66 54.98 -87.20
N PRO A 763 -40.74 54.80 -88.18
CA PRO A 763 -39.50 54.05 -87.96
C PRO A 763 -38.64 54.57 -86.80
N GLU A 764 -38.71 55.88 -86.51
CA GLU A 764 -38.04 56.52 -85.37
C GLU A 764 -38.72 56.15 -84.04
N GLN A 765 -40.05 56.21 -83.96
CA GLN A 765 -40.79 55.83 -82.75
C GLN A 765 -40.60 54.35 -82.39
N THR A 766 -40.45 53.48 -83.39
CA THR A 766 -40.15 52.05 -83.16
C THR A 766 -38.74 51.84 -82.59
N ARG A 767 -37.76 52.66 -83.02
CA ARG A 767 -36.40 52.65 -82.45
C ARG A 767 -36.37 53.19 -81.03
N ASP A 768 -37.10 54.24 -80.73
CA ASP A 768 -37.15 54.81 -79.39
C ASP A 768 -37.86 53.89 -78.39
N LEU A 769 -38.95 53.23 -78.81
CA LEU A 769 -39.65 52.22 -78.01
C LEU A 769 -38.77 50.99 -77.74
N SER A 770 -38.05 50.50 -78.75
CA SER A 770 -37.12 49.39 -78.56
C SER A 770 -35.95 49.77 -77.66
N ALA A 771 -35.38 50.98 -77.81
CA ALA A 771 -34.35 51.51 -76.92
C ALA A 771 -34.84 51.68 -75.48
N ALA A 772 -36.06 52.19 -75.27
CA ALA A 772 -36.67 52.32 -73.95
C ALA A 772 -36.94 50.95 -73.30
N ALA A 773 -37.44 49.98 -74.07
CA ALA A 773 -37.63 48.62 -73.59
C ALA A 773 -36.31 47.93 -73.21
N GLN A 774 -35.24 48.20 -73.96
CA GLN A 774 -33.90 47.71 -73.67
C GLN A 774 -33.35 48.32 -72.38
N ASN A 775 -33.50 49.64 -72.20
CA ASN A 775 -33.09 50.33 -70.98
C ASN A 775 -33.84 49.80 -69.75
N MET A 776 -35.15 49.54 -69.87
CA MET A 776 -35.94 48.94 -68.78
C MET A 776 -35.53 47.49 -68.48
N ALA A 777 -35.18 46.70 -69.50
CA ALA A 777 -34.65 45.34 -69.31
C ALA A 777 -33.31 45.36 -68.56
N ASP A 778 -32.43 46.29 -68.92
CA ASP A 778 -31.12 46.47 -68.29
C ASP A 778 -31.26 46.96 -66.84
N GLU A 779 -32.15 47.90 -66.55
CA GLU A 779 -32.45 48.34 -65.19
C GLU A 779 -33.00 47.21 -64.32
N ALA A 780 -33.94 46.40 -64.85
CA ALA A 780 -34.50 45.26 -64.13
C ALA A 780 -33.44 44.18 -63.83
N ALA A 781 -32.57 43.87 -64.81
CA ALA A 781 -31.46 42.94 -64.62
C ALA A 781 -30.46 43.45 -63.55
N THR A 782 -30.21 44.75 -63.52
CA THR A 782 -29.31 45.39 -62.54
C THR A 782 -29.92 45.37 -61.13
N ALA A 783 -31.23 45.61 -61.01
CA ALA A 783 -31.95 45.53 -59.73
C ALA A 783 -31.97 44.10 -59.16
N GLU A 784 -32.15 43.09 -60.02
CA GLU A 784 -32.15 41.68 -59.61
C GLU A 784 -30.76 41.20 -59.16
N ALA A 785 -29.70 41.65 -59.83
CA ALA A 785 -28.32 41.39 -59.43
C ALA A 785 -28.00 42.00 -58.05
N LYS A 786 -28.49 43.21 -57.79
CA LYS A 786 -28.36 43.90 -56.50
C LYS A 786 -29.12 43.21 -55.38
N ALA A 787 -30.31 42.66 -55.68
CA ALA A 787 -31.13 41.92 -54.72
C ALA A 787 -30.56 40.54 -54.35
N LYS A 788 -29.80 39.90 -55.25
CA LYS A 788 -29.18 38.58 -55.01
C LYS A 788 -27.80 38.64 -54.31
N GLY A 789 -27.30 39.83 -53.98
CA GLY A 789 -26.05 39.99 -53.23
C GLY A 789 -24.79 39.56 -53.99
N THR A 790 -24.88 39.46 -55.31
CA THR A 790 -23.73 39.24 -56.21
C THR A 790 -23.27 40.59 -56.74
N THR A 791 -22.40 41.25 -56.00
CA THR A 791 -21.48 42.27 -56.53
C THR A 791 -20.12 41.65 -56.78
#